data_AF-A0A7W1NCN2-F1
#
_entry.id   AF-A0A7W1NCN2-F1
#
_cell.length_a   1.000
_cell.length_b   1.000
_cell.length_c   1.000
_cell.angle_alpha   90.00
_cell.angle_beta   90.00
_cell.angle_gamma   90.00
#
_symmetry.space_group_name_H-M   'P 1'
#
loop_
_entity.id
_entity.type
_entity.pdbx_description
1 polymer ?
#
loop_
_entity_poly.entity_id
_entity_poly.type
_entity_poly.pdbx_seq_one_letter_code
_entity_poly.pdbx_strand_id
1 'polypeptide(L)'
;MSAAVQRQRQGLRRGFTLFEIAISLLLLATAVIAAALAFPAGIRVQQNARFRLYAAAKAEELIELSATAYNANPGNDYEGLSGWDVPIAHRNLHPDLESRIANPYFGAVPVPLTIARRLDSDDDEIQHLLADGGYLYYSLPMAAMDLGESALAEEPSNETQRLVFGVIGHAQANALYSFPWKAWPYHYPCPSPPLHGVHSTNAHSAGMRLFTANYRAYWDGVKQASHNFSFGCWEEVADPGDAPDYAMQKVMSWHEPADDLWYGYLPYANNPPQTNSTEQNQYAWQRLDPPGFSADGAQRYLQAALWYAQAIGLPDAVWDPAAPTPLSDPPAPYDPDPFSPGRIFSHGAPVPAHKQVQALRFLAHAATCMTRWRTKAELDAGVMVPDVSLASVTARGVRLTHELIVYYHESCLNLTMKYAASMPYDWGAPRPMERAIMMDHPLLEWDLFSPPASGLVHGSTLTGSQWRPIAPQRITNIGRSYTYPAVPIPDNAGAADAFWGDPSHFTLCRPFDPVERTRELVFWAVDWKSFEDCETAPSAPLDSSKWLLAGAIDGWPYLNRQHAIVPRYTHAQIFNFRNPEYVLLFDQDMSTWATGADVSGMQGFGGLDWKDWQRPDVFNGVYGADRDFDHHLDRGPLPASVRLRAIEVGRYLFYDARLPGVLR
;
A
#
# COMPACT_ATOMS: atom_id res chain seq x y z
N MET A 1 75.01 -63.03 29.80
CA MET A 1 75.28 -62.02 28.73
C MET A 1 74.88 -60.63 29.24
N SER A 2 75.65 -60.04 30.15
CA SER A 2 75.16 -59.03 31.12
C SER A 2 76.13 -57.88 31.43
N ALA A 3 76.91 -57.38 30.46
CA ALA A 3 77.73 -56.18 30.71
C ALA A 3 78.14 -55.40 29.45
N ALA A 4 78.13 -56.06 28.28
CA ALA A 4 78.64 -55.47 27.04
C ALA A 4 77.64 -54.50 26.35
N VAL A 5 76.33 -54.66 26.54
CA VAL A 5 75.31 -53.81 25.89
C VAL A 5 75.12 -52.48 26.62
N GLN A 6 75.54 -52.36 27.88
CA GLN A 6 75.34 -51.15 28.69
C GLN A 6 76.45 -50.09 28.49
N ARG A 7 77.63 -50.46 27.97
CA ARG A 7 78.72 -49.51 27.69
C ARG A 7 78.63 -48.83 26.32
N GLN A 8 77.90 -49.39 25.36
CA GLN A 8 77.75 -48.77 24.03
C GLN A 8 76.70 -47.65 23.98
N ARG A 9 75.89 -47.49 25.04
CA ARG A 9 74.97 -46.34 25.22
C ARG A 9 75.60 -45.14 25.95
N GLN A 10 76.85 -45.24 26.39
CA GLN A 10 77.57 -44.14 27.06
C GLN A 10 78.45 -43.31 26.11
N GLY A 11 78.62 -43.75 24.86
CA GLY A 11 79.34 -43.00 23.84
C GLY A 11 78.41 -42.04 23.11
N LEU A 12 78.75 -40.75 23.18
CA LEU A 12 78.12 -39.63 22.47
C LEU A 12 76.83 -39.05 23.09
N ARG A 13 76.83 -38.83 24.41
CA ARG A 13 76.17 -37.61 24.93
C ARG A 13 77.01 -36.40 24.53
N ARG A 14 77.06 -36.09 23.24
CA ARG A 14 77.55 -34.78 22.79
C ARG A 14 76.49 -33.80 23.23
N GLY A 15 76.76 -33.07 24.32
CA GLY A 15 75.94 -31.92 24.67
C GLY A 15 75.90 -31.00 23.45
N PHE A 16 74.72 -30.44 23.15
CA PHE A 16 74.59 -29.46 22.09
C PHE A 16 75.65 -28.38 22.30
N THR A 17 76.40 -28.09 21.25
CA THR A 17 77.36 -26.99 21.27
C THR A 17 76.59 -25.68 21.43
N LEU A 18 77.22 -24.68 22.06
CA LEU A 18 76.65 -23.32 22.17
C LEU A 18 76.20 -22.77 20.80
N PHE A 19 76.88 -23.16 19.73
CA PHE A 19 76.52 -22.83 18.35
C PHE A 19 75.20 -23.49 17.89
N GLU A 20 75.01 -24.79 18.14
CA GLU A 20 73.76 -25.49 17.84
C GLU A 20 72.58 -24.95 18.67
N ILE A 21 72.82 -24.59 19.94
CA ILE A 21 71.82 -23.92 20.79
C ILE A 21 71.48 -22.53 20.21
N ALA A 22 72.49 -21.74 19.82
CA ALA A 22 72.28 -20.41 19.24
C ALA A 22 71.51 -20.47 17.91
N ILE A 23 71.82 -21.41 17.02
CA ILE A 23 71.06 -21.62 15.77
C ILE A 23 69.63 -22.06 16.08
N SER A 24 69.44 -22.99 17.03
CA SER A 24 68.11 -23.48 17.39
C SER A 24 67.24 -22.35 17.97
N LEU A 25 67.81 -21.49 18.82
CA LEU A 25 67.14 -20.30 19.35
C LEU A 25 66.83 -19.28 18.26
N LEU A 26 67.74 -19.07 17.30
CA LEU A 26 67.51 -18.18 16.16
C LEU A 26 66.36 -18.67 15.29
N LEU A 27 66.36 -19.96 14.93
CA LEU A 27 65.28 -20.57 14.13
C LEU A 27 63.93 -20.49 14.85
N LEU A 28 63.90 -20.76 16.16
CA LEU A 28 62.68 -20.63 16.96
C LEU A 28 62.20 -19.18 17.01
N ALA A 29 63.11 -18.23 17.25
CA ALA A 29 62.78 -16.79 17.26
C ALA A 29 62.24 -16.35 15.90
N THR A 30 62.87 -16.75 14.79
CA THR A 30 62.38 -16.46 13.44
C THR A 30 61.00 -17.08 13.20
N ALA A 31 60.75 -18.31 13.62
CA ALA A 31 59.45 -18.96 13.48
C ALA A 31 58.36 -18.25 14.30
N VAL A 32 58.65 -17.85 15.54
CA VAL A 32 57.72 -17.10 16.40
C VAL A 32 57.43 -15.72 15.82
N ILE A 33 58.45 -15.00 15.32
CA ILE A 33 58.27 -13.70 14.67
C ILE A 33 57.46 -13.86 13.38
N ALA A 34 57.76 -14.86 12.56
CA ALA A 34 57.01 -15.13 11.34
C ALA A 34 55.53 -15.46 11.63
N ALA A 35 55.25 -16.26 12.65
CA ALA A 35 53.90 -16.52 13.11
C ALA A 35 53.22 -15.23 13.61
N ALA A 36 53.89 -14.45 14.48
CA ALA A 36 53.41 -13.16 14.99
C ALA A 36 53.09 -12.17 13.86
N LEU A 37 53.90 -12.13 12.80
CA LEU A 37 53.67 -11.30 11.63
C LEU A 37 52.53 -11.82 10.74
N ALA A 38 52.25 -13.12 10.74
CA ALA A 38 51.14 -13.72 10.01
C ALA A 38 49.79 -13.58 10.71
N PHE A 39 49.76 -13.46 12.06
CA PHE A 39 48.53 -13.34 12.84
C PHE A 39 47.61 -12.20 12.39
N PRO A 40 48.07 -10.95 12.18
CA PRO A 40 47.22 -9.86 11.69
C PRO A 40 46.59 -10.16 10.33
N ALA A 41 47.34 -10.80 9.42
CA ALA A 41 46.81 -11.21 8.12
C ALA A 41 45.72 -12.29 8.28
N GLY A 42 45.95 -13.29 9.14
CA GLY A 42 44.96 -14.31 9.47
C GLY A 42 43.68 -13.74 10.07
N ILE A 43 43.80 -12.77 11.00
CA ILE A 43 42.64 -12.07 11.59
C ILE A 43 41.87 -11.29 10.52
N ARG A 44 42.55 -10.57 9.63
CA ARG A 44 41.89 -9.84 8.53
C ARG A 44 41.15 -10.78 7.57
N VAL A 45 41.74 -11.93 7.24
CA VAL A 45 41.08 -12.95 6.41
C VAL A 45 39.84 -13.50 7.11
N GLN A 46 39.93 -13.80 8.41
CA GLN A 46 38.79 -14.28 9.19
C GLN A 46 37.69 -13.22 9.30
N GLN A 47 38.05 -11.96 9.53
CA GLN A 47 37.11 -10.84 9.57
C GLN A 47 36.40 -10.66 8.23
N ASN A 48 37.14 -10.67 7.11
CA ASN A 48 36.55 -10.59 5.77
C ASN A 48 35.60 -11.78 5.50
N ALA A 49 35.99 -12.99 5.90
CA ALA A 49 35.12 -14.17 5.80
C ALA A 49 33.82 -14.02 6.60
N ARG A 50 33.84 -13.41 7.79
CA ARG A 50 32.62 -13.11 8.57
C ARG A 50 31.76 -12.06 7.88
N PHE A 51 32.36 -10.97 7.39
CA PHE A 51 31.61 -9.94 6.67
C PHE A 51 30.96 -10.48 5.38
N ARG A 52 31.61 -11.42 4.68
CA ARG A 52 30.99 -12.14 3.55
C ARG A 52 29.76 -12.94 3.96
N LEU A 53 29.79 -13.58 5.13
CA LEU A 53 28.64 -14.30 5.66
C LEU A 53 27.52 -13.34 6.08
N TYR A 54 27.84 -12.23 6.74
CA TYR A 54 26.86 -11.20 7.09
C TYR A 54 26.24 -10.56 5.85
N ALA A 55 27.04 -10.26 4.83
CA ALA A 55 26.57 -9.74 3.55
C ALA A 55 25.62 -10.73 2.86
N ALA A 56 25.94 -12.03 2.86
CA ALA A 56 25.08 -13.06 2.28
C ALA A 56 23.74 -13.17 3.03
N ALA A 57 23.80 -13.26 4.36
CA ALA A 57 22.61 -13.34 5.19
C ALA A 57 21.73 -12.10 5.04
N LYS A 58 22.34 -10.90 4.99
CA LYS A 58 21.61 -9.66 4.80
C LYS A 58 21.00 -9.57 3.40
N ALA A 59 21.73 -9.98 2.36
CA ALA A 59 21.18 -10.02 1.01
C ALA A 59 19.95 -10.94 0.94
N GLU A 60 20.01 -12.13 1.53
CA GLU A 60 18.88 -13.06 1.61
C GLU A 60 17.69 -12.43 2.35
N GLU A 61 17.93 -11.81 3.51
CA GLU A 61 16.91 -11.08 4.27
C GLU A 61 16.24 -9.98 3.43
N LEU A 62 17.02 -9.12 2.77
CA LEU A 62 16.49 -8.03 1.94
C LEU A 62 15.65 -8.54 0.78
N ILE A 63 16.06 -9.65 0.16
CA ILE A 63 15.34 -10.29 -0.95
C ILE A 63 14.02 -10.88 -0.44
N GLU A 64 14.03 -11.58 0.69
CA GLU A 64 12.84 -12.18 1.29
C GLU A 64 11.85 -11.10 1.76
N LEU A 65 12.33 -10.06 2.44
CA LEU A 65 11.51 -8.92 2.85
C LEU A 65 10.90 -8.22 1.65
N SER A 66 11.66 -8.00 0.58
CA SER A 66 11.11 -7.42 -0.65
C SER A 66 9.97 -8.26 -1.21
N ALA A 67 10.11 -9.60 -1.21
CA ALA A 67 9.08 -10.50 -1.70
C ALA A 67 7.82 -10.55 -0.81
N THR A 68 7.94 -10.28 0.49
CA THR A 68 6.87 -10.47 1.49
C THR A 68 6.27 -9.17 2.05
N ALA A 69 6.93 -8.02 1.85
CA ALA A 69 6.55 -6.71 2.40
C ALA A 69 5.17 -6.19 1.97
N TYR A 70 4.53 -6.80 0.96
CA TYR A 70 3.18 -6.44 0.52
C TYR A 70 2.11 -6.58 1.63
N ASN A 71 2.37 -7.42 2.65
CA ASN A 71 1.46 -7.62 3.78
C ASN A 71 1.52 -6.49 4.85
N ALA A 72 2.51 -5.58 4.79
CA ALA A 72 2.81 -4.71 5.92
C ALA A 72 1.85 -3.53 6.13
N ASN A 73 0.95 -3.18 5.19
CA ASN A 73 -0.13 -2.23 5.49
C ASN A 73 -1.33 -2.17 4.50
N PRO A 74 -2.06 -3.27 4.21
CA PRO A 74 -3.23 -3.26 3.32
C PRO A 74 -4.50 -2.54 3.84
N GLY A 75 -4.48 -1.89 5.00
CA GLY A 75 -5.71 -1.42 5.66
C GLY A 75 -6.07 0.06 5.53
N ASN A 76 -5.13 0.99 5.76
CA ASN A 76 -5.54 2.28 6.33
C ASN A 76 -5.37 3.53 5.43
N ASP A 77 -4.52 3.55 4.41
CA ASP A 77 -4.20 4.78 3.66
C ASP A 77 -4.01 4.55 2.15
N TYR A 78 -5.10 4.24 1.42
CA TYR A 78 -5.05 3.98 -0.03
C TYR A 78 -5.77 5.00 -0.91
N GLU A 79 -6.47 5.97 -0.32
CA GLU A 79 -7.36 6.85 -1.06
C GLU A 79 -7.16 8.30 -0.67
N GLY A 80 -7.00 9.16 -1.67
CA GLY A 80 -6.70 10.57 -1.48
C GLY A 80 -7.25 11.39 -2.63
N LEU A 81 -7.45 12.69 -2.38
CA LEU A 81 -7.98 13.62 -3.37
C LEU A 81 -7.10 13.61 -4.64
N SER A 82 -5.80 13.65 -4.44
CA SER A 82 -4.83 13.70 -5.51
C SER A 82 -3.79 12.61 -5.30
N GLY A 83 -3.01 12.28 -6.33
CA GLY A 83 -2.15 11.08 -6.32
C GLY A 83 -0.98 11.28 -5.38
N TRP A 84 -0.76 12.54 -5.05
CA TRP A 84 0.18 13.06 -4.11
C TRP A 84 -0.37 13.21 -2.67
N ASP A 85 -1.60 12.76 -2.41
CA ASP A 85 -2.24 12.80 -1.09
C ASP A 85 -2.21 11.44 -0.35
N VAL A 86 -1.66 10.36 -0.96
CA VAL A 86 -1.61 9.00 -0.38
C VAL A 86 -0.16 8.51 -0.27
N PRO A 87 0.48 8.57 0.91
CA PRO A 87 1.92 8.38 1.03
C PRO A 87 2.33 6.90 1.21
N ILE A 88 1.45 6.07 1.80
CA ILE A 88 1.77 4.68 2.17
C ILE A 88 1.66 3.75 0.97
N ALA A 89 0.61 3.91 0.15
CA ALA A 89 0.41 3.13 -1.07
C ALA A 89 1.62 3.22 -2.03
N HIS A 90 2.33 4.35 -2.01
CA HIS A 90 3.50 4.59 -2.85
C HIS A 90 4.74 3.75 -2.49
N ARG A 91 4.83 3.20 -1.27
CA ARG A 91 6.11 2.69 -0.72
C ARG A 91 6.16 1.18 -0.53
N ASN A 92 5.22 0.60 0.22
CA ASN A 92 5.17 -0.85 0.44
C ASN A 92 4.95 -1.62 -0.87
N LEU A 93 4.41 -0.91 -1.86
CA LEU A 93 4.21 -1.42 -3.19
C LEU A 93 5.24 -0.88 -4.19
N HIS A 94 6.27 -0.11 -3.83
CA HIS A 94 7.21 0.38 -4.84
C HIS A 94 7.93 -0.80 -5.50
N PRO A 95 8.12 -0.83 -6.84
CA PRO A 95 8.83 -1.93 -7.50
C PRO A 95 10.27 -2.00 -7.00
N ASP A 96 10.94 -0.84 -6.90
CA ASP A 96 12.31 -0.78 -6.42
C ASP A 96 12.48 -1.33 -5.02
N LEU A 97 13.39 -2.29 -4.91
CA LEU A 97 13.85 -2.91 -3.66
C LEU A 97 14.10 -1.86 -2.59
N GLU A 98 15.01 -0.91 -2.82
CA GLU A 98 15.44 0.09 -1.84
C GLU A 98 14.33 1.02 -1.40
N SER A 99 13.37 1.35 -2.28
CA SER A 99 12.22 2.17 -1.89
C SER A 99 11.25 1.41 -0.98
N ARG A 100 11.18 0.09 -1.14
CA ARG A 100 10.35 -0.82 -0.34
C ARG A 100 11.00 -1.09 1.01
N ILE A 101 12.29 -1.42 1.06
CA ILE A 101 13.00 -1.82 2.28
C ILE A 101 13.55 -0.63 3.10
N ALA A 102 13.63 0.58 2.53
CA ALA A 102 14.10 1.76 3.24
C ALA A 102 13.02 2.32 4.19
N ASN A 103 12.73 1.56 5.22
CA ASN A 103 11.94 1.93 6.38
C ASN A 103 12.42 1.13 7.62
N PRO A 104 12.06 1.54 8.83
CA PRO A 104 12.52 0.88 10.06
C PRO A 104 12.07 -0.58 10.18
N TYR A 105 10.96 -0.95 9.52
CA TYR A 105 10.41 -2.31 9.54
C TYR A 105 11.16 -3.30 8.64
N PHE A 106 11.96 -2.83 7.67
CA PHE A 106 12.68 -3.71 6.74
C PHE A 106 14.20 -3.53 6.74
N GLY A 107 14.70 -2.70 7.65
CA GLY A 107 16.09 -2.78 8.10
C GLY A 107 17.12 -2.20 7.16
N ALA A 108 16.68 -1.35 6.25
CA ALA A 108 17.54 -0.48 5.48
C ALA A 108 17.32 0.97 5.92
N VAL A 109 18.36 1.59 6.42
CA VAL A 109 18.36 2.99 6.83
C VAL A 109 19.42 3.72 6.02
N PRO A 110 19.08 4.79 5.27
CA PRO A 110 20.04 5.44 4.41
C PRO A 110 21.16 6.09 5.24
N VAL A 111 22.40 5.82 4.88
CA VAL A 111 23.59 6.44 5.46
C VAL A 111 23.56 7.95 5.19
N PRO A 112 23.79 8.81 6.19
CA PRO A 112 23.99 10.24 6.02
C PRO A 112 24.86 10.56 4.81
N LEU A 113 24.38 11.44 3.93
CA LEU A 113 25.09 11.77 2.70
C LEU A 113 26.49 12.36 2.99
N THR A 114 26.65 13.04 4.12
CA THR A 114 27.95 13.53 4.58
C THR A 114 28.90 12.38 4.89
N ILE A 115 28.46 11.33 5.61
CA ILE A 115 29.24 10.12 5.87
C ILE A 115 29.52 9.35 4.57
N ALA A 116 28.49 9.08 3.77
CA ALA A 116 28.59 8.30 2.53
C ALA A 116 29.63 8.87 1.55
N ARG A 117 29.70 10.21 1.40
CA ARG A 117 30.69 10.89 0.53
C ARG A 117 32.14 10.78 1.02
N ARG A 118 32.36 10.36 2.27
CA ARG A 118 33.67 10.15 2.88
C ARG A 118 34.13 8.69 2.81
N LEU A 119 33.32 7.81 2.24
CA LEU A 119 33.68 6.41 2.03
C LEU A 119 34.27 6.23 0.63
N ASP A 120 35.48 5.68 0.59
CA ASP A 120 36.18 5.29 -0.64
C ASP A 120 35.91 3.81 -0.91
N SER A 121 35.66 3.44 -2.16
CA SER A 121 35.55 2.04 -2.60
C SER A 121 36.50 1.77 -3.77
N ASP A 122 36.64 0.49 -4.14
CA ASP A 122 37.29 0.12 -5.39
C ASP A 122 36.59 0.84 -6.56
N ASP A 123 37.38 1.37 -7.49
CA ASP A 123 36.94 2.11 -8.69
C ASP A 123 35.92 3.25 -8.46
N ASP A 124 35.95 3.86 -7.27
CA ASP A 124 35.01 4.92 -6.85
C ASP A 124 33.53 4.53 -6.99
N GLU A 125 33.21 3.24 -6.96
CA GLU A 125 31.85 2.69 -7.10
C GLU A 125 30.81 3.34 -6.18
N ILE A 126 31.13 3.58 -4.89
CA ILE A 126 30.25 4.31 -3.97
C ILE A 126 29.98 5.73 -4.48
N GLN A 127 30.99 6.43 -5.00
CA GLN A 127 30.82 7.79 -5.49
C GLN A 127 30.01 7.81 -6.78
N HIS A 128 30.19 6.82 -7.67
CA HIS A 128 29.34 6.64 -8.85
C HIS A 128 27.88 6.37 -8.46
N LEU A 129 27.63 5.46 -7.52
CA LEU A 129 26.29 5.19 -7.00
C LEU A 129 25.60 6.47 -6.47
N LEU A 130 26.33 7.27 -5.68
CA LEU A 130 25.80 8.53 -5.13
C LEU A 130 25.61 9.60 -6.21
N ALA A 131 26.48 9.65 -7.22
CA ALA A 131 26.38 10.59 -8.35
C ALA A 131 25.16 10.28 -9.24
N ASP A 132 24.82 9.00 -9.38
CA ASP A 132 23.64 8.52 -10.11
C ASP A 132 22.33 8.71 -9.30
N GLY A 133 22.41 9.25 -8.08
CA GLY A 133 21.27 9.53 -7.21
C GLY A 133 20.87 8.36 -6.30
N GLY A 134 21.68 7.30 -6.25
CA GLY A 134 21.53 6.20 -5.30
C GLY A 134 21.92 6.58 -3.86
N TYR A 135 21.67 5.66 -2.94
CA TYR A 135 22.01 5.81 -1.52
C TYR A 135 22.81 4.59 -1.04
N LEU A 136 23.62 4.83 -0.01
CA LEU A 136 24.12 3.75 0.84
C LEU A 136 23.14 3.52 1.99
N TYR A 137 23.06 2.30 2.48
CA TYR A 137 22.18 1.89 3.56
C TYR A 137 22.98 1.17 4.66
N TYR A 138 22.65 1.49 5.91
CA TYR A 138 22.99 0.67 7.05
C TYR A 138 22.17 -0.61 7.02
N SER A 139 22.83 -1.72 7.36
CA SER A 139 22.15 -2.98 7.64
C SER A 139 21.68 -3.00 9.09
N LEU A 140 20.40 -2.71 9.36
CA LEU A 140 19.84 -2.94 10.68
C LEU A 140 19.54 -4.43 10.85
N PRO A 141 20.09 -5.12 11.87
CA PRO A 141 19.86 -6.55 12.04
C PRO A 141 18.49 -6.92 12.64
N MET A 142 17.70 -5.95 13.11
CA MET A 142 16.46 -6.23 13.86
C MET A 142 15.17 -6.25 13.02
N ALA A 143 15.21 -5.83 11.76
CA ALA A 143 13.98 -5.51 11.04
C ALA A 143 13.14 -6.72 10.59
N ALA A 144 13.73 -7.90 10.39
CA ALA A 144 12.99 -9.08 9.95
C ALA A 144 12.34 -9.90 11.09
N MET A 145 12.41 -9.48 12.36
CA MET A 145 12.10 -10.40 13.47
C MET A 145 10.61 -10.58 13.82
N ASP A 146 9.65 -9.93 13.16
CA ASP A 146 8.19 -10.01 13.49
C ASP A 146 7.85 -9.65 14.97
N LEU A 147 8.86 -9.14 15.71
CA LEU A 147 8.73 -8.64 17.06
C LEU A 147 8.31 -7.17 16.94
N GLY A 148 7.16 -6.80 17.51
CA GLY A 148 6.59 -5.45 17.38
C GLY A 148 7.56 -4.31 17.71
N GLU A 149 7.20 -3.07 17.35
CA GLU A 149 8.02 -1.84 17.49
C GLU A 149 8.73 -1.69 18.85
N SER A 150 8.22 -2.31 19.91
CA SER A 150 8.78 -2.33 21.27
C SER A 150 9.91 -3.34 21.51
N ALA A 151 10.33 -4.13 20.52
CA ALA A 151 11.31 -5.22 20.71
C ALA A 151 12.79 -4.81 20.51
N LEU A 152 13.07 -3.51 20.45
CA LEU A 152 14.40 -2.92 20.19
C LEU A 152 15.38 -3.02 21.36
N ALA A 153 15.33 -4.08 22.17
CA ALA A 153 15.99 -4.10 23.48
C ALA A 153 17.46 -4.56 23.47
N GLU A 154 18.06 -4.93 22.32
CA GLU A 154 19.45 -5.43 22.28
C GLU A 154 20.27 -4.73 21.18
N GLU A 155 21.41 -4.15 21.59
CA GLU A 155 22.40 -3.52 20.72
C GLU A 155 22.79 -4.51 19.59
N PRO A 156 22.64 -4.14 18.30
CA PRO A 156 23.20 -4.88 17.18
C PRO A 156 24.66 -5.27 17.44
N SER A 157 25.11 -6.42 16.91
CA SER A 157 26.54 -6.71 16.99
C SER A 157 27.35 -5.58 16.31
N ASN A 158 28.41 -5.12 16.99
CA ASN A 158 29.30 -4.10 16.46
C ASN A 158 29.90 -4.47 15.08
N GLU A 159 30.03 -5.77 14.75
CA GLU A 159 30.46 -6.19 13.42
C GLU A 159 29.37 -5.94 12.36
N THR A 160 28.11 -6.25 12.63
CA THR A 160 27.00 -6.03 11.68
C THR A 160 26.74 -4.55 11.39
N GLN A 161 26.97 -3.67 12.37
CA GLN A 161 26.87 -2.22 12.18
C GLN A 161 27.88 -1.70 11.15
N ARG A 162 29.05 -2.34 11.00
CA ARG A 162 30.08 -1.96 10.03
C ARG A 162 29.75 -2.38 8.59
N LEU A 163 28.65 -3.08 8.38
CA LEU A 163 28.19 -3.48 7.06
C LEU A 163 27.28 -2.39 6.48
N VAL A 164 27.69 -1.82 5.35
CA VAL A 164 26.86 -0.93 4.53
C VAL A 164 26.62 -1.57 3.18
N PHE A 165 25.53 -1.21 2.52
CA PHE A 165 25.23 -1.72 1.19
C PHE A 165 24.62 -0.65 0.29
N GLY A 166 24.66 -0.91 -1.02
CA GLY A 166 24.07 -0.09 -2.05
C GLY A 166 23.43 -0.98 -3.12
N VAL A 167 22.50 -0.39 -3.86
CA VAL A 167 21.82 -1.06 -4.97
C VAL A 167 22.31 -0.44 -6.27
N ILE A 168 23.03 -1.21 -7.08
CA ILE A 168 23.56 -0.77 -8.38
C ILE A 168 22.67 -1.28 -9.50
N GLY A 169 22.47 -0.43 -10.51
CA GLY A 169 21.64 -0.71 -11.68
C GLY A 169 20.58 0.36 -11.90
N HIS A 170 19.82 0.23 -12.98
CA HIS A 170 18.76 1.18 -13.29
C HIS A 170 17.57 1.04 -12.34
N ALA A 171 17.06 2.17 -11.84
CA ALA A 171 15.78 2.25 -11.15
C ALA A 171 14.68 1.56 -11.99
N GLN A 172 13.87 0.72 -11.36
CA GLN A 172 12.72 0.02 -11.92
C GLN A 172 11.41 0.81 -11.69
N ALA A 173 11.56 2.10 -11.37
CA ALA A 173 10.58 3.01 -10.81
C ALA A 173 9.34 3.28 -11.67
N ASN A 174 9.18 2.66 -12.84
CA ASN A 174 7.99 2.92 -13.64
C ASN A 174 6.80 2.04 -13.26
N ALA A 175 6.94 0.81 -12.75
CA ALA A 175 5.76 -0.01 -12.47
C ALA A 175 4.93 0.51 -11.27
N LEU A 176 3.60 0.49 -11.43
CA LEU A 176 2.61 0.87 -10.42
C LEU A 176 1.72 -0.34 -10.09
N TYR A 177 1.65 -0.70 -8.82
CA TYR A 177 0.90 -1.88 -8.34
C TYR A 177 -0.50 -1.57 -7.87
N SER A 178 -0.67 -0.38 -7.32
CA SER A 178 -1.94 0.20 -6.99
C SER A 178 -2.01 1.58 -7.62
N PHE A 179 -3.23 2.01 -7.89
CA PHE A 179 -3.44 3.37 -8.31
C PHE A 179 -3.28 4.28 -7.08
N PRO A 180 -2.37 5.28 -7.10
CA PRO A 180 -2.05 6.05 -5.91
C PRO A 180 -3.22 6.89 -5.38
N TRP A 181 -4.30 7.02 -6.13
CA TRP A 181 -5.52 7.72 -5.70
C TRP A 181 -6.61 6.80 -5.15
N LYS A 182 -6.57 5.50 -5.46
CA LYS A 182 -7.69 4.60 -5.24
C LYS A 182 -7.23 3.19 -4.90
N ALA A 183 -7.77 2.63 -3.83
CA ALA A 183 -7.60 1.24 -3.39
C ALA A 183 -8.31 0.24 -4.32
N TRP A 184 -8.16 0.39 -5.63
CA TRP A 184 -8.83 -0.43 -6.63
C TRP A 184 -8.01 -1.67 -7.00
N PRO A 185 -8.62 -2.82 -7.31
CA PRO A 185 -10.06 -3.16 -7.27
C PRO A 185 -10.61 -3.40 -5.85
N TYR A 186 -11.87 -3.00 -5.60
CA TYR A 186 -12.59 -3.58 -4.48
C TYR A 186 -13.13 -4.94 -4.86
N HIS A 187 -12.77 -5.92 -4.07
CA HIS A 187 -13.41 -7.21 -4.08
C HIS A 187 -14.65 -7.15 -3.18
N TYR A 188 -15.76 -7.72 -3.64
CA TYR A 188 -17.01 -7.80 -2.89
C TYR A 188 -17.63 -9.18 -3.07
N PRO A 189 -18.32 -9.72 -2.05
CA PRO A 189 -19.07 -10.95 -2.25
C PRO A 189 -20.09 -10.76 -3.37
N CYS A 190 -20.30 -11.74 -4.22
CA CYS A 190 -21.23 -11.68 -5.34
C CYS A 190 -22.09 -12.96 -5.38
N PRO A 191 -23.43 -12.85 -5.44
CA PRO A 191 -24.23 -11.62 -5.33
C PRO A 191 -24.26 -11.12 -3.87
N SER A 192 -24.15 -9.81 -3.71
CA SER A 192 -24.30 -9.13 -2.41
C SER A 192 -25.02 -7.80 -2.61
N PRO A 193 -25.52 -7.15 -1.56
CA PRO A 193 -26.04 -5.80 -1.73
C PRO A 193 -24.88 -4.87 -2.13
N PRO A 194 -25.16 -3.74 -2.80
CA PRO A 194 -24.15 -2.72 -3.03
C PRO A 194 -23.34 -2.43 -1.78
N LEU A 195 -22.08 -2.10 -2.00
CA LEU A 195 -21.25 -1.71 -0.88
C LEU A 195 -21.82 -0.43 -0.24
N HIS A 196 -21.98 -0.47 1.07
CA HIS A 196 -22.45 0.63 1.87
C HIS A 196 -21.52 0.81 3.05
N GLY A 197 -21.19 2.05 3.34
CA GLY A 197 -20.20 2.40 4.33
C GLY A 197 -20.75 3.46 5.24
N VAL A 198 -20.40 3.33 6.51
CA VAL A 198 -20.70 4.31 7.53
C VAL A 198 -19.57 5.33 7.50
N HIS A 199 -19.81 6.50 6.93
CA HIS A 199 -18.86 7.59 7.05
C HIS A 199 -19.17 8.41 8.28
N SER A 200 -18.16 8.60 9.13
CA SER A 200 -18.21 9.70 10.07
C SER A 200 -18.15 11.00 9.29
N THR A 201 -19.19 11.82 9.39
CA THR A 201 -19.17 13.21 8.89
C THR A 201 -18.10 14.05 9.60
N ASN A 202 -17.54 13.54 10.69
CA ASN A 202 -16.55 14.19 11.54
C ASN A 202 -15.08 13.95 11.14
N ALA A 203 -14.78 13.12 10.13
CA ALA A 203 -13.41 12.96 9.66
C ALA A 203 -12.98 14.11 8.73
N HIS A 204 -12.68 15.27 9.34
CA HIS A 204 -11.67 16.31 9.03
C HIS A 204 -11.12 16.60 7.61
N SER A 205 -11.73 16.13 6.53
CA SER A 205 -11.37 16.51 5.15
C SER A 205 -12.26 17.67 4.69
N ALA A 206 -11.64 18.81 4.37
CA ALA A 206 -12.33 20.03 3.94
C ALA A 206 -13.16 19.83 2.66
N GLY A 207 -12.90 18.76 1.89
CA GLY A 207 -13.65 18.38 0.69
C GLY A 207 -15.08 17.89 0.95
N MET A 208 -15.37 17.26 2.11
CA MET A 208 -16.71 16.69 2.37
C MET A 208 -17.83 17.73 2.52
N ARG A 209 -17.50 19.02 2.71
CA ARG A 209 -18.51 20.10 2.76
C ARG A 209 -19.30 20.23 1.46
N LEU A 210 -18.69 19.92 0.31
CA LEU A 210 -19.37 19.98 -0.99
C LEU A 210 -20.35 18.81 -1.19
N PHE A 211 -20.09 17.64 -0.62
CA PHE A 211 -21.08 16.55 -0.54
C PHE A 211 -22.29 16.97 0.29
N THR A 212 -22.06 17.60 1.45
CA THR A 212 -23.16 18.03 2.31
C THR A 212 -24.04 19.10 1.68
N ALA A 213 -23.61 19.91 0.71
CA ALA A 213 -24.48 20.96 0.16
C ALA A 213 -25.63 20.40 -0.70
N ASN A 214 -25.34 19.44 -1.59
CA ASN A 214 -26.35 18.80 -2.44
C ASN A 214 -27.11 17.67 -1.71
N TYR A 215 -26.47 16.98 -0.77
CA TYR A 215 -27.15 15.99 0.09
C TYR A 215 -28.00 16.64 1.19
N ARG A 216 -27.62 17.84 1.69
CA ARG A 216 -28.40 18.57 2.70
C ARG A 216 -29.77 18.95 2.17
N ALA A 217 -29.89 19.39 0.93
CA ALA A 217 -31.18 19.85 0.40
C ALA A 217 -32.27 18.77 0.43
N TYR A 218 -31.91 17.49 0.33
CA TYR A 218 -32.85 16.37 0.43
C TYR A 218 -33.01 15.86 1.88
N TRP A 219 -31.94 15.80 2.67
CA TRP A 219 -31.98 15.39 4.07
C TRP A 219 -32.48 16.48 5.04
N ASP A 220 -32.57 17.74 4.58
CA ASP A 220 -33.13 18.87 5.34
C ASP A 220 -34.59 18.64 5.75
N GLY A 221 -35.32 17.76 5.05
CA GLY A 221 -36.65 17.29 5.48
C GLY A 221 -36.66 16.28 6.64
N VAL A 222 -35.52 15.68 6.98
CA VAL A 222 -35.38 14.64 8.02
C VAL A 222 -34.43 15.08 9.16
N LYS A 223 -34.04 16.37 9.21
CA LYS A 223 -33.08 16.87 10.20
C LYS A 223 -33.69 17.14 11.57
N GLN A 224 -33.13 16.48 12.60
CA GLN A 224 -32.44 17.22 13.68
C GLN A 224 -31.57 16.38 14.64
N ALA A 225 -31.53 15.04 14.55
CA ALA A 225 -31.08 14.24 15.69
C ALA A 225 -29.76 13.44 15.57
N SER A 226 -29.24 13.15 14.36
CA SER A 226 -28.03 12.31 14.22
C SER A 226 -27.00 12.94 13.29
N HIS A 227 -26.16 13.80 13.86
CA HIS A 227 -25.21 14.63 13.11
C HIS A 227 -23.89 13.93 12.69
N ASN A 228 -23.70 12.63 12.98
CA ASN A 228 -22.36 12.03 12.91
C ASN A 228 -22.18 10.88 11.91
N PHE A 229 -23.23 10.33 11.28
CA PHE A 229 -23.09 9.22 10.35
C PHE A 229 -24.04 9.36 9.16
N SER A 230 -23.49 9.55 7.97
CA SER A 230 -24.24 9.41 6.73
C SER A 230 -24.01 8.01 6.18
N PHE A 231 -25.04 7.18 6.19
CA PHE A 231 -25.04 5.91 5.46
C PHE A 231 -25.19 6.24 3.97
N GLY A 232 -24.14 6.06 3.20
CA GLY A 232 -24.16 6.19 1.73
C GLY A 232 -23.99 4.83 1.08
N CYS A 233 -24.77 4.55 0.03
CA CYS A 233 -24.43 3.50 -0.92
C CYS A 233 -23.27 3.99 -1.79
N TRP A 234 -22.17 3.23 -1.85
CA TRP A 234 -20.97 3.63 -2.59
C TRP A 234 -21.22 3.73 -4.08
N GLU A 235 -22.27 3.07 -4.56
CA GLU A 235 -22.62 2.95 -5.97
C GLU A 235 -23.72 3.94 -6.40
N GLU A 236 -24.18 4.82 -5.52
CA GLU A 236 -25.32 5.76 -5.72
C GLU A 236 -24.93 7.13 -6.29
N VAL A 237 -23.63 7.43 -6.43
CA VAL A 237 -23.21 8.79 -6.81
C VAL A 237 -23.33 9.00 -8.32
N ALA A 238 -24.31 9.79 -8.74
CA ALA A 238 -24.54 10.16 -10.13
C ALA A 238 -23.42 11.00 -10.75
N ASP A 239 -23.29 10.90 -12.08
CA ASP A 239 -22.35 11.73 -12.83
C ASP A 239 -22.65 13.22 -12.71
N PRO A 240 -21.63 14.09 -12.65
CA PRO A 240 -21.83 15.52 -12.44
C PRO A 240 -22.30 16.09 -13.79
N GLY A 241 -23.62 16.14 -13.97
CA GLY A 241 -24.25 16.50 -15.23
C GLY A 241 -25.45 15.60 -15.56
N ASP A 242 -25.42 14.36 -15.08
CA ASP A 242 -26.61 13.53 -15.02
C ASP A 242 -27.45 13.96 -13.82
N ALA A 243 -28.78 13.96 -13.98
CA ALA A 243 -29.64 13.99 -12.80
C ALA A 243 -29.19 12.84 -11.88
N PRO A 244 -29.22 13.01 -10.54
CA PRO A 244 -28.97 11.93 -9.61
C PRO A 244 -29.59 10.63 -10.14
N ASP A 245 -28.88 9.50 -10.14
CA ASP A 245 -29.49 8.21 -10.42
C ASP A 245 -30.41 7.89 -9.24
N TYR A 246 -31.52 8.61 -9.18
CA TYR A 246 -32.56 8.51 -8.17
C TYR A 246 -33.10 7.09 -8.13
N ALA A 247 -32.87 6.28 -9.18
CA ALA A 247 -33.24 4.89 -9.18
C ALA A 247 -32.36 4.05 -8.25
N MET A 248 -31.05 4.32 -8.18
CA MET A 248 -30.14 3.66 -7.24
C MET A 248 -30.52 3.95 -5.79
N GLN A 249 -30.78 5.22 -5.49
CA GLN A 249 -31.25 5.65 -4.18
C GLN A 249 -32.50 4.88 -3.76
N LYS A 250 -33.43 4.67 -4.70
CA LYS A 250 -34.72 4.04 -4.42
C LYS A 250 -34.62 2.56 -4.08
N VAL A 251 -33.74 1.83 -4.76
CA VAL A 251 -33.48 0.42 -4.43
C VAL A 251 -32.62 0.26 -3.17
N MET A 252 -31.86 1.29 -2.80
CA MET A 252 -31.10 1.29 -1.56
C MET A 252 -31.97 1.61 -0.33
N SER A 253 -32.69 2.72 -0.36
CA SER A 253 -33.54 3.20 0.72
C SER A 253 -34.51 4.27 0.23
N TRP A 254 -35.78 3.91 0.09
CA TRP A 254 -36.84 4.83 -0.32
C TRP A 254 -37.99 4.83 0.67
N HIS A 255 -38.48 6.02 1.02
CA HIS A 255 -39.79 6.19 1.63
C HIS A 255 -40.77 6.60 0.53
N GLU A 256 -41.82 5.81 0.34
CA GLU A 256 -42.89 6.15 -0.61
C GLU A 256 -44.03 6.85 0.15
N PRO A 257 -44.26 8.16 -0.09
CA PRO A 257 -45.26 8.90 0.67
C PRO A 257 -46.69 8.43 0.44
N ALA A 258 -46.96 7.77 -0.70
CA ALA A 258 -48.30 7.33 -1.07
C ALA A 258 -48.84 6.21 -0.16
N ASP A 259 -47.98 5.30 0.30
CA ASP A 259 -48.33 4.18 1.17
C ASP A 259 -47.70 4.25 2.56
N ASP A 260 -46.85 5.26 2.80
CA ASP A 260 -46.08 5.45 4.03
C ASP A 260 -45.15 4.26 4.35
N LEU A 261 -44.67 3.57 3.32
CA LEU A 261 -43.79 2.40 3.46
C LEU A 261 -42.37 2.70 3.01
N TRP A 262 -41.44 1.96 3.63
CA TRP A 262 -40.04 1.94 3.24
C TRP A 262 -39.72 0.75 2.35
N TYR A 263 -38.96 1.01 1.29
CA TYR A 263 -38.52 0.08 0.26
C TYR A 263 -36.99 0.09 0.14
N GLY A 264 -36.42 -1.02 -0.34
CA GLY A 264 -34.99 -1.15 -0.63
C GLY A 264 -34.19 -1.97 0.38
N TYR A 265 -32.87 -2.02 0.18
CA TYR A 265 -31.96 -2.85 0.96
C TYR A 265 -31.83 -2.40 2.42
N LEU A 266 -31.59 -1.11 2.69
CA LEU A 266 -31.34 -0.62 4.06
C LEU A 266 -32.55 -0.85 4.99
N PRO A 267 -33.81 -0.58 4.58
CA PRO A 267 -34.96 -0.89 5.43
C PRO A 267 -35.11 -2.38 5.77
N TYR A 268 -34.63 -3.28 4.91
CA TYR A 268 -34.62 -4.72 5.17
C TYR A 268 -33.44 -5.16 6.07
N ALA A 269 -32.24 -4.66 5.78
CA ALA A 269 -31.00 -5.08 6.44
C ALA A 269 -30.81 -4.47 7.82
N ASN A 270 -31.19 -3.20 7.99
CA ASN A 270 -31.06 -2.50 9.26
C ASN A 270 -32.33 -2.70 10.08
N ASN A 271 -32.33 -3.72 10.92
CA ASN A 271 -33.24 -3.74 12.07
C ASN A 271 -32.73 -2.67 13.05
N PRO A 272 -33.47 -1.57 13.34
CA PRO A 272 -32.98 -0.60 14.30
C PRO A 272 -32.73 -1.32 15.65
N PRO A 273 -31.57 -1.13 16.29
CA PRO A 273 -31.36 -1.64 17.62
C PRO A 273 -32.46 -1.08 18.53
N GLN A 274 -33.26 -1.95 19.13
CA GLN A 274 -34.13 -1.58 20.24
C GLN A 274 -33.23 -1.28 21.45
N THR A 275 -32.59 -0.11 21.49
CA THR A 275 -31.93 0.35 22.71
C THR A 275 -32.91 1.19 23.51
N ASN A 276 -33.32 0.63 24.65
CA ASN A 276 -34.12 1.27 25.69
C ASN A 276 -33.34 2.40 26.38
N SER A 277 -33.04 3.51 25.70
CA SER A 277 -32.40 4.67 26.32
C SER A 277 -33.11 5.96 25.94
N THR A 278 -33.66 6.59 26.97
CA THR A 278 -34.53 7.76 27.07
C THR A 278 -33.97 9.11 26.59
N GLU A 279 -33.15 9.19 25.55
CA GLU A 279 -32.70 10.48 25.01
C GLU A 279 -33.01 10.64 23.51
N GLN A 280 -34.24 11.10 23.26
CA GLN A 280 -34.78 12.05 22.26
C GLN A 280 -34.24 12.16 20.82
N ASN A 281 -33.19 11.45 20.42
CA ASN A 281 -32.63 11.51 19.06
C ASN A 281 -32.85 10.24 18.23
N GLN A 282 -33.67 9.30 18.70
CA GLN A 282 -34.09 8.09 17.97
C GLN A 282 -35.46 8.22 17.26
N TYR A 283 -36.10 9.40 17.31
CA TYR A 283 -37.55 9.52 17.05
C TYR A 283 -38.03 9.59 15.59
N ALA A 284 -37.15 9.62 14.58
CA ALA A 284 -37.58 9.55 13.17
C ALA A 284 -37.63 8.11 12.63
N TRP A 285 -36.69 7.25 13.03
CA TRP A 285 -36.64 5.85 12.59
C TRP A 285 -37.47 4.89 13.46
N GLN A 286 -37.87 5.31 14.66
CA GLN A 286 -38.67 4.50 15.59
C GLN A 286 -40.20 4.69 15.47
N ARG A 287 -40.67 5.72 14.74
CA ARG A 287 -42.12 6.00 14.60
C ARG A 287 -42.78 5.34 13.41
N LEU A 288 -42.00 4.99 12.39
CA LEU A 288 -42.43 4.17 11.28
C LEU A 288 -41.91 2.79 11.61
N ASP A 289 -42.76 1.80 11.90
CA ASP A 289 -42.36 0.38 12.01
C ASP A 289 -41.69 0.03 10.68
N PRO A 290 -40.34 0.09 10.55
CA PRO A 290 -39.75 -0.42 9.35
C PRO A 290 -40.08 -1.90 9.41
N PRO A 291 -40.53 -2.54 8.32
CA PRO A 291 -40.79 -3.98 8.35
C PRO A 291 -39.56 -4.74 8.85
N GLY A 292 -38.37 -4.11 8.87
CA GLY A 292 -37.17 -4.62 9.47
C GLY A 292 -36.78 -5.90 8.77
N PHE A 293 -36.05 -6.73 9.50
CA PHE A 293 -35.69 -8.05 9.01
C PHE A 293 -36.92 -8.98 9.08
N SER A 294 -37.85 -8.84 8.12
CA SER A 294 -39.10 -9.60 7.99
C SER A 294 -39.39 -10.04 6.55
N ALA A 295 -40.39 -10.90 6.38
CA ALA A 295 -40.87 -11.34 5.07
C ALA A 295 -41.38 -10.18 4.20
N ASP A 296 -42.12 -9.23 4.79
CA ASP A 296 -42.61 -8.05 4.08
C ASP A 296 -41.46 -7.12 3.68
N GLY A 297 -40.45 -6.96 4.55
CA GLY A 297 -39.24 -6.19 4.25
C GLY A 297 -38.46 -6.80 3.08
N ALA A 298 -38.29 -8.13 3.07
CA ALA A 298 -37.64 -8.82 1.95
C ALA A 298 -38.42 -8.68 0.63
N GLN A 299 -39.76 -8.76 0.70
CA GLN A 299 -40.62 -8.56 -0.48
C GLN A 299 -40.48 -7.12 -1.01
N ARG A 300 -40.53 -6.11 -0.14
CA ARG A 300 -40.35 -4.69 -0.53
C ARG A 300 -38.97 -4.42 -1.10
N TYR A 301 -37.93 -5.07 -0.58
CA TYR A 301 -36.61 -4.99 -1.18
C TYR A 301 -36.59 -5.58 -2.61
N LEU A 302 -37.19 -6.76 -2.81
CA LEU A 302 -37.30 -7.36 -4.15
C LEU A 302 -38.15 -6.51 -5.11
N GLN A 303 -39.23 -5.90 -4.63
CA GLN A 303 -40.03 -4.94 -5.40
C GLN A 303 -39.20 -3.73 -5.85
N ALA A 304 -38.38 -3.18 -4.94
CA ALA A 304 -37.49 -2.07 -5.28
C ALA A 304 -36.40 -2.47 -6.29
N ALA A 305 -35.88 -3.71 -6.21
CA ALA A 305 -34.91 -4.25 -7.17
C ALA A 305 -35.51 -4.47 -8.56
N LEU A 306 -36.74 -5.00 -8.65
CA LEU A 306 -37.50 -5.12 -9.89
C LEU A 306 -37.80 -3.76 -10.49
N TRP A 307 -38.23 -2.83 -9.65
CA TRP A 307 -38.45 -1.45 -10.04
C TRP A 307 -37.18 -0.80 -10.61
N TYR A 308 -36.03 -1.01 -9.97
CA TYR A 308 -34.75 -0.48 -10.46
C TYR A 308 -34.40 -1.04 -11.84
N ALA A 309 -34.48 -2.36 -12.01
CA ALA A 309 -34.23 -3.01 -13.30
C ALA A 309 -35.12 -2.43 -14.42
N GLN A 310 -36.41 -2.24 -14.16
CA GLN A 310 -37.35 -1.66 -15.13
C GLN A 310 -37.08 -0.17 -15.37
N ALA A 311 -36.78 0.60 -14.33
CA ALA A 311 -36.54 2.03 -14.41
C ALA A 311 -35.29 2.37 -15.24
N ILE A 312 -34.25 1.54 -15.18
CA ILE A 312 -33.06 1.70 -16.04
C ILE A 312 -33.27 1.18 -17.48
N GLY A 313 -34.45 0.65 -17.80
CA GLY A 313 -34.78 0.12 -19.12
C GLY A 313 -34.26 -1.29 -19.40
N LEU A 314 -34.04 -2.10 -18.36
CA LEU A 314 -33.61 -3.49 -18.53
C LEU A 314 -34.76 -4.30 -19.17
N PRO A 315 -34.52 -5.06 -20.26
CA PRO A 315 -35.57 -5.80 -20.95
C PRO A 315 -36.23 -6.83 -20.05
N ASP A 316 -37.54 -7.02 -20.20
CA ASP A 316 -38.33 -8.04 -19.49
C ASP A 316 -37.69 -9.43 -19.58
N ALA A 317 -37.13 -9.80 -20.72
CA ALA A 317 -36.46 -11.10 -20.88
C ALA A 317 -35.25 -11.30 -19.95
N VAL A 318 -34.68 -10.23 -19.38
CA VAL A 318 -33.54 -10.29 -18.45
C VAL A 318 -34.00 -10.43 -17.01
N TRP A 319 -35.08 -9.75 -16.59
CA TRP A 319 -35.55 -9.78 -15.19
C TRP A 319 -36.84 -10.60 -14.98
N ASP A 320 -37.50 -11.06 -16.03
CA ASP A 320 -38.66 -11.97 -15.99
C ASP A 320 -38.64 -12.89 -17.23
N PRO A 321 -37.63 -13.78 -17.33
CA PRO A 321 -37.46 -14.64 -18.49
C PRO A 321 -38.59 -15.66 -18.59
N ALA A 322 -39.07 -15.92 -19.82
CA ALA A 322 -40.05 -16.98 -20.07
C ALA A 322 -39.51 -18.39 -19.72
N ALA A 323 -38.19 -18.58 -19.76
CA ALA A 323 -37.48 -19.74 -19.26
C ALA A 323 -36.25 -19.27 -18.47
N PRO A 324 -36.15 -19.53 -17.16
CA PRO A 324 -35.08 -19.03 -16.28
C PRO A 324 -33.76 -19.79 -16.49
N THR A 325 -33.22 -19.77 -17.71
CA THR A 325 -31.90 -20.31 -18.02
C THR A 325 -30.85 -19.24 -17.74
N PRO A 326 -29.87 -19.48 -16.84
CA PRO A 326 -28.88 -18.47 -16.49
C PRO A 326 -28.24 -17.82 -17.71
N LEU A 327 -28.12 -16.50 -17.68
CA LEU A 327 -27.44 -15.74 -18.72
C LEU A 327 -25.99 -16.21 -18.76
N SER A 328 -25.69 -16.95 -19.81
CA SER A 328 -24.38 -17.50 -20.13
C SER A 328 -24.13 -17.09 -21.56
N ASP A 329 -23.78 -15.83 -21.76
CA ASP A 329 -23.40 -15.40 -23.09
C ASP A 329 -22.24 -16.31 -23.55
N PRO A 330 -22.37 -17.04 -24.67
CA PRO A 330 -21.19 -17.61 -25.28
C PRO A 330 -20.19 -16.46 -25.52
N PRO A 331 -18.87 -16.70 -25.39
CA PRO A 331 -17.89 -15.69 -25.78
C PRO A 331 -18.25 -15.27 -27.20
N ALA A 332 -18.60 -13.99 -27.38
CA ALA A 332 -18.84 -13.48 -28.71
C ALA A 332 -17.58 -13.79 -29.55
N PRO A 333 -17.73 -14.19 -30.83
CA PRO A 333 -16.58 -14.31 -31.71
C PRO A 333 -15.78 -12.99 -31.61
N TYR A 334 -14.46 -13.10 -31.44
CA TYR A 334 -13.53 -11.98 -31.23
C TYR A 334 -13.97 -10.75 -32.01
N ASP A 335 -14.44 -9.73 -31.28
CA ASP A 335 -14.77 -8.43 -31.85
C ASP A 335 -13.46 -7.64 -31.95
N PRO A 336 -13.02 -7.21 -33.15
CA PRO A 336 -11.85 -6.37 -33.30
C PRO A 336 -12.02 -4.99 -32.65
N ASP A 337 -13.25 -4.57 -32.33
CA ASP A 337 -13.55 -3.42 -31.47
C ASP A 337 -14.13 -3.89 -30.12
N PRO A 338 -13.28 -4.39 -29.20
CA PRO A 338 -13.72 -4.83 -27.86
C PRO A 338 -14.30 -3.67 -27.03
N PHE A 339 -14.25 -2.44 -27.53
CA PHE A 339 -14.62 -1.22 -26.82
C PHE A 339 -15.96 -0.64 -27.24
N SER A 340 -16.65 -1.19 -28.25
CA SER A 340 -18.02 -0.78 -28.58
C SER A 340 -18.96 -1.08 -27.40
N PRO A 341 -19.38 -0.07 -26.61
CA PRO A 341 -20.01 -0.28 -25.29
C PRO A 341 -21.37 -0.99 -25.33
N GLY A 342 -21.94 -1.16 -26.52
CA GLY A 342 -23.26 -1.74 -26.75
C GLY A 342 -23.31 -3.24 -27.03
N ARG A 343 -22.20 -3.99 -26.95
CA ARG A 343 -22.19 -5.41 -27.41
C ARG A 343 -21.56 -6.44 -26.47
N ILE A 344 -21.04 -6.04 -25.32
CA ILE A 344 -20.43 -6.99 -24.38
C ILE A 344 -21.44 -8.04 -23.95
N PHE A 345 -22.70 -7.65 -23.71
CA PHE A 345 -23.77 -8.56 -23.35
C PHE A 345 -24.72 -8.81 -24.53
N SER A 346 -24.94 -10.08 -24.89
CA SER A 346 -25.74 -10.45 -26.06
C SER A 346 -27.24 -10.24 -25.86
N HIS A 347 -27.65 -9.95 -24.63
CA HIS A 347 -29.05 -9.74 -24.24
C HIS A 347 -29.61 -8.34 -24.58
N GLY A 348 -28.91 -7.55 -25.42
CA GLY A 348 -29.54 -6.67 -26.41
C GLY A 348 -30.24 -5.39 -25.93
N ALA A 349 -29.99 -4.93 -24.71
CA ALA A 349 -30.55 -3.67 -24.23
C ALA A 349 -29.68 -2.45 -24.60
N PRO A 350 -30.25 -1.25 -24.80
CA PRO A 350 -29.49 0.02 -24.80
C PRO A 350 -28.91 0.36 -23.41
N VAL A 351 -29.06 -0.50 -22.41
CA VAL A 351 -28.59 -0.31 -21.04
C VAL A 351 -27.08 -0.59 -20.97
N PRO A 352 -26.26 0.33 -20.45
CA PRO A 352 -24.84 0.12 -20.26
C PRO A 352 -24.54 -1.16 -19.47
N ALA A 353 -23.49 -1.88 -19.87
CA ALA A 353 -23.11 -3.16 -19.31
C ALA A 353 -22.97 -3.14 -17.76
N HIS A 354 -22.36 -2.11 -17.17
CA HIS A 354 -22.24 -1.99 -15.71
C HIS A 354 -23.62 -1.88 -15.01
N LYS A 355 -24.59 -1.21 -15.62
CA LYS A 355 -25.96 -1.09 -15.05
C LYS A 355 -26.72 -2.42 -15.11
N GLN A 356 -26.48 -3.24 -16.14
CA GLN A 356 -27.04 -4.59 -16.21
C GLN A 356 -26.51 -5.48 -15.08
N VAL A 357 -25.18 -5.45 -14.85
CA VAL A 357 -24.52 -6.17 -13.75
C VAL A 357 -25.09 -5.72 -12.41
N GLN A 358 -25.23 -4.40 -12.22
CA GLN A 358 -25.76 -3.82 -10.99
C GLN A 358 -27.23 -4.20 -10.72
N ALA A 359 -28.09 -4.12 -11.73
CA ALA A 359 -29.49 -4.52 -11.59
C ALA A 359 -29.65 -6.01 -11.26
N LEU A 360 -28.92 -6.89 -11.94
CA LEU A 360 -28.93 -8.32 -11.63
C LEU A 360 -28.36 -8.62 -10.25
N ARG A 361 -27.38 -7.84 -9.77
CA ARG A 361 -26.88 -7.96 -8.40
C ARG A 361 -27.95 -7.65 -7.36
N PHE A 362 -28.71 -6.57 -7.54
CA PHE A 362 -29.84 -6.27 -6.65
C PHE A 362 -30.91 -7.35 -6.71
N LEU A 363 -31.30 -7.79 -7.91
CA LEU A 363 -32.30 -8.85 -8.08
C LEU A 363 -31.84 -10.14 -7.43
N ALA A 364 -30.61 -10.58 -7.70
CA ALA A 364 -30.05 -11.80 -7.13
C ALA A 364 -30.01 -11.75 -5.60
N HIS A 365 -29.51 -10.65 -5.03
CA HIS A 365 -29.43 -10.51 -3.59
C HIS A 365 -30.82 -10.41 -2.93
N ALA A 366 -31.72 -9.58 -3.45
CA ALA A 366 -33.08 -9.43 -2.91
C ALA A 366 -33.91 -10.72 -3.03
N ALA A 367 -33.80 -11.41 -4.17
CA ALA A 367 -34.46 -12.70 -4.38
C ALA A 367 -33.90 -13.80 -3.46
N THR A 368 -32.58 -13.80 -3.23
CA THR A 368 -31.95 -14.71 -2.26
C THR A 368 -32.43 -14.44 -0.84
N CYS A 369 -32.64 -13.17 -0.45
CA CYS A 369 -33.20 -12.81 0.85
C CYS A 369 -34.61 -13.41 1.08
N MET A 370 -35.40 -13.64 0.03
CA MET A 370 -36.71 -14.30 0.14
C MET A 370 -36.61 -15.76 0.59
N THR A 371 -35.49 -16.44 0.34
CA THR A 371 -35.29 -17.85 0.76
C THR A 371 -35.21 -18.02 2.27
N ARG A 372 -34.93 -16.93 3.00
CA ARG A 372 -35.02 -16.91 4.47
C ARG A 372 -36.46 -17.02 4.96
N TRP A 373 -37.42 -16.49 4.19
CA TRP A 373 -38.81 -16.29 4.62
C TRP A 373 -39.80 -17.21 3.92
N ARG A 374 -39.39 -17.84 2.81
CA ARG A 374 -40.19 -18.76 2.01
C ARG A 374 -39.49 -20.09 1.93
N THR A 375 -40.23 -21.16 2.20
CA THR A 375 -39.75 -22.53 2.02
C THR A 375 -39.53 -22.82 0.54
N LYS A 376 -38.67 -23.81 0.25
CA LYS A 376 -38.47 -24.26 -1.13
C LYS A 376 -39.79 -24.69 -1.78
N ALA A 377 -40.69 -25.36 -1.06
CA ALA A 377 -41.98 -25.80 -1.61
C ALA A 377 -42.88 -24.62 -2.03
N GLU A 378 -42.90 -23.53 -1.24
CA GLU A 378 -43.62 -22.29 -1.62
C GLU A 378 -42.99 -21.63 -2.84
N LEU A 379 -41.64 -21.62 -2.93
CA LEU A 379 -40.92 -21.08 -4.07
C LEU A 379 -41.07 -21.96 -5.33
N ASP A 380 -41.14 -23.28 -5.19
CA ASP A 380 -41.42 -24.19 -6.31
C ASP A 380 -42.86 -23.99 -6.81
N ALA A 381 -43.81 -23.72 -5.89
CA ALA A 381 -45.17 -23.34 -6.25
C ALA A 381 -45.26 -21.92 -6.85
N GLY A 382 -44.28 -21.06 -6.58
CA GLY A 382 -44.19 -19.69 -7.03
C GLY A 382 -44.93 -18.72 -6.10
N VAL A 383 -44.20 -17.71 -5.62
CA VAL A 383 -44.70 -16.65 -4.74
C VAL A 383 -44.93 -15.38 -5.57
N MET A 384 -46.15 -14.84 -5.53
CA MET A 384 -46.43 -13.59 -6.23
C MET A 384 -45.81 -12.40 -5.50
N VAL A 385 -44.90 -11.70 -6.17
CA VAL A 385 -44.41 -10.38 -5.77
C VAL A 385 -45.28 -9.34 -6.47
N PRO A 386 -46.05 -8.51 -5.75
CA PRO A 386 -46.99 -7.59 -6.37
C PRO A 386 -46.27 -6.40 -7.02
N ASP A 387 -46.97 -5.75 -7.95
CA ASP A 387 -46.55 -4.50 -8.56
C ASP A 387 -46.26 -3.45 -7.47
N VAL A 388 -45.31 -2.55 -7.75
CA VAL A 388 -44.99 -1.42 -6.87
C VAL A 388 -44.91 -0.14 -7.70
N SER A 389 -45.42 0.97 -7.16
CA SER A 389 -45.24 2.28 -7.77
C SER A 389 -44.32 3.12 -6.91
N LEU A 390 -43.07 3.29 -7.35
CA LEU A 390 -42.10 4.13 -6.67
C LEU A 390 -41.83 5.37 -7.52
N ALA A 391 -41.99 6.55 -6.91
CA ALA A 391 -41.74 7.83 -7.58
C ALA A 391 -42.44 7.97 -8.95
N SER A 392 -43.74 7.64 -8.99
CA SER A 392 -44.59 7.69 -10.18
C SER A 392 -44.23 6.72 -11.32
N VAL A 393 -43.33 5.76 -11.09
CA VAL A 393 -43.06 4.67 -12.03
C VAL A 393 -43.58 3.36 -11.43
N THR A 394 -44.54 2.74 -12.12
CA THR A 394 -45.08 1.43 -11.74
C THR A 394 -44.23 0.33 -12.34
N ALA A 395 -43.66 -0.50 -11.47
CA ALA A 395 -42.94 -1.69 -11.85
C ALA A 395 -43.83 -2.92 -11.76
N ARG A 396 -43.81 -3.74 -12.81
CA ARG A 396 -44.53 -5.01 -12.87
C ARG A 396 -43.91 -6.01 -11.90
N GLY A 397 -44.75 -6.65 -11.11
CA GLY A 397 -44.41 -7.74 -10.23
C GLY A 397 -44.05 -9.02 -10.98
N VAL A 398 -43.50 -9.99 -10.26
CA VAL A 398 -43.10 -11.28 -10.83
C VAL A 398 -43.62 -12.44 -9.98
N ARG A 399 -43.82 -13.60 -10.62
CA ARG A 399 -44.01 -14.85 -9.87
C ARG A 399 -42.63 -15.40 -9.52
N LEU A 400 -42.17 -15.12 -8.30
CA LEU A 400 -40.87 -15.57 -7.82
C LEU A 400 -40.88 -17.08 -7.61
N THR A 401 -40.08 -17.80 -8.38
CA THR A 401 -39.86 -19.24 -8.20
C THR A 401 -38.45 -19.54 -7.71
N HIS A 402 -38.21 -20.75 -7.20
CA HIS A 402 -36.85 -21.19 -6.87
C HIS A 402 -35.93 -21.13 -8.10
N GLU A 403 -36.42 -21.55 -9.27
CA GLU A 403 -35.67 -21.46 -10.53
C GLU A 403 -35.33 -20.03 -10.92
N LEU A 404 -36.25 -19.07 -10.69
CA LEU A 404 -36.00 -17.66 -10.96
C LEU A 404 -34.94 -17.07 -10.01
N ILE A 405 -34.92 -17.49 -8.74
CA ILE A 405 -33.86 -17.10 -7.79
C ILE A 405 -32.50 -17.61 -8.28
N VAL A 406 -32.41 -18.89 -8.66
CA VAL A 406 -31.17 -19.49 -9.20
C VAL A 406 -30.75 -18.76 -10.48
N TYR A 407 -31.70 -18.45 -11.36
CA TYR A 407 -31.43 -17.67 -12.57
C TYR A 407 -30.81 -16.31 -12.25
N TYR A 408 -31.38 -15.52 -11.33
CA TYR A 408 -30.78 -14.23 -10.98
C TYR A 408 -29.38 -14.38 -10.40
N HIS A 409 -29.20 -15.35 -9.50
CA HIS A 409 -27.91 -15.64 -8.86
C HIS A 409 -26.82 -15.97 -9.89
N GLU A 410 -27.04 -17.00 -10.70
CA GLU A 410 -26.08 -17.47 -11.68
C GLU A 410 -25.85 -16.44 -12.80
N SER A 411 -26.90 -15.72 -13.22
CA SER A 411 -26.76 -14.65 -14.21
C SER A 411 -25.94 -13.49 -13.67
N CYS A 412 -26.17 -13.08 -12.42
CA CYS A 412 -25.38 -12.03 -11.77
C CYS A 412 -23.89 -12.42 -11.72
N LEU A 413 -23.57 -13.64 -11.29
CA LEU A 413 -22.20 -14.14 -11.27
C LEU A 413 -21.58 -14.16 -12.68
N ASN A 414 -22.26 -14.75 -13.65
CA ASN A 414 -21.76 -14.84 -15.03
C ASN A 414 -21.52 -13.45 -15.65
N LEU A 415 -22.48 -12.53 -15.51
CA LEU A 415 -22.32 -11.19 -16.07
C LEU A 415 -21.23 -10.40 -15.36
N THR A 416 -21.13 -10.48 -14.03
CA THR A 416 -20.08 -9.82 -13.25
C THR A 416 -18.70 -10.33 -13.65
N MET A 417 -18.52 -11.66 -13.74
CA MET A 417 -17.26 -12.28 -14.17
C MET A 417 -16.88 -11.87 -15.58
N LYS A 418 -17.85 -11.90 -16.51
CA LYS A 418 -17.64 -11.49 -17.90
C LYS A 418 -17.29 -10.01 -17.99
N TYR A 419 -17.93 -9.16 -17.20
CA TYR A 419 -17.63 -7.73 -17.13
C TYR A 419 -16.18 -7.51 -16.68
N ALA A 420 -15.79 -8.11 -15.55
CA ALA A 420 -14.44 -7.98 -15.01
C ALA A 420 -13.36 -8.41 -16.02
N ALA A 421 -13.58 -9.52 -16.71
CA ALA A 421 -12.66 -10.02 -17.72
C ALA A 421 -12.63 -9.17 -19.01
N SER A 422 -13.77 -8.64 -19.44
CA SER A 422 -13.89 -7.88 -20.70
C SER A 422 -13.51 -6.41 -20.54
N MET A 423 -13.64 -5.86 -19.33
CA MET A 423 -13.40 -4.45 -19.00
C MET A 423 -12.45 -4.30 -17.79
N PRO A 424 -11.20 -4.77 -17.92
CA PRO A 424 -10.26 -4.75 -16.80
C PRO A 424 -9.81 -3.35 -16.37
N TYR A 425 -9.93 -2.37 -17.28
CA TYR A 425 -9.68 -0.95 -17.04
C TYR A 425 -10.97 -0.15 -16.75
N ASP A 426 -12.11 -0.83 -16.58
CA ASP A 426 -13.29 -0.24 -15.94
C ASP A 426 -13.30 -0.63 -14.46
N TRP A 427 -12.98 0.37 -13.65
CA TRP A 427 -12.90 0.35 -12.20
C TRP A 427 -14.14 0.93 -11.53
N GLY A 428 -15.23 1.15 -12.26
CA GLY A 428 -16.54 1.49 -11.69
C GLY A 428 -17.35 0.28 -11.28
N ALA A 429 -17.16 -0.84 -11.96
CA ALA A 429 -17.82 -2.08 -11.56
C ALA A 429 -16.94 -2.83 -10.56
N PRO A 430 -17.43 -3.09 -9.33
CA PRO A 430 -16.63 -3.78 -8.33
C PRO A 430 -16.27 -5.19 -8.84
N ARG A 431 -15.27 -5.86 -8.24
CA ARG A 431 -14.80 -7.20 -8.64
C ARG A 431 -15.31 -8.32 -7.73
N PRO A 432 -15.79 -9.46 -8.26
CA PRO A 432 -16.32 -10.51 -7.41
C PRO A 432 -15.20 -11.12 -6.56
N MET A 433 -15.39 -11.18 -5.25
CA MET A 433 -14.42 -11.71 -4.30
C MET A 433 -14.25 -13.22 -4.44
N GLU A 434 -15.30 -13.91 -4.88
CA GLU A 434 -15.31 -15.36 -5.09
C GLU A 434 -14.37 -15.79 -6.21
N ARG A 435 -13.93 -14.86 -7.07
CA ARG A 435 -13.09 -15.20 -8.22
C ARG A 435 -12.27 -14.00 -8.68
N ALA A 436 -11.16 -13.77 -7.99
CA ALA A 436 -10.11 -12.89 -8.47
C ALA A 436 -9.57 -13.42 -9.81
N ILE A 437 -9.34 -12.52 -10.76
CA ILE A 437 -8.70 -12.82 -12.04
C ILE A 437 -7.46 -11.94 -12.20
N MET A 438 -6.49 -12.42 -13.01
CA MET A 438 -5.24 -11.70 -13.27
C MET A 438 -5.43 -10.26 -13.82
N MET A 439 -6.63 -9.95 -14.31
CA MET A 439 -6.97 -8.67 -14.90
C MET A 439 -7.67 -7.71 -13.92
N ASP A 440 -7.92 -8.13 -12.68
CA ASP A 440 -8.53 -7.27 -11.66
C ASP A 440 -7.60 -6.13 -11.23
N HIS A 441 -6.29 -6.39 -11.24
CA HIS A 441 -5.24 -5.40 -11.07
C HIS A 441 -4.63 -5.07 -12.44
N PRO A 442 -5.12 -4.05 -13.15
CA PRO A 442 -4.54 -3.71 -14.44
C PRO A 442 -3.09 -3.26 -14.30
N LEU A 443 -2.38 -3.37 -15.42
CA LEU A 443 -1.00 -2.94 -15.51
C LEU A 443 -0.93 -1.42 -15.59
N LEU A 444 -0.21 -0.81 -14.65
CA LEU A 444 0.01 0.63 -14.58
C LEU A 444 1.51 0.90 -14.54
N GLU A 445 1.95 1.98 -15.19
CA GLU A 445 3.29 2.50 -15.01
C GLU A 445 3.31 4.04 -14.99
N TRP A 446 4.41 4.63 -14.53
CA TRP A 446 4.67 6.06 -14.64
C TRP A 446 5.25 6.39 -16.02
N ASP A 447 4.70 7.42 -16.65
CA ASP A 447 5.25 8.02 -17.85
C ASP A 447 6.42 8.94 -17.47
N LEU A 448 7.63 8.41 -17.64
CA LEU A 448 8.88 9.10 -17.39
C LEU A 448 9.36 9.95 -18.58
N PHE A 449 8.67 9.89 -19.72
CA PHE A 449 9.11 10.51 -20.97
C PHE A 449 8.27 11.72 -21.36
N SER A 450 7.04 11.83 -20.85
CA SER A 450 6.25 13.05 -20.94
C SER A 450 6.60 14.03 -19.82
N PRO A 451 6.42 15.35 -20.03
CA PRO A 451 6.46 16.30 -18.94
C PRO A 451 5.50 15.87 -17.81
N PRO A 452 5.94 15.94 -16.53
CA PRO A 452 5.11 15.53 -15.41
C PRO A 452 3.79 16.31 -15.41
N ALA A 453 2.71 15.67 -14.97
CA ALA A 453 1.47 16.39 -14.68
C ALA A 453 1.79 17.42 -13.59
N SER A 454 1.41 18.66 -13.85
CA SER A 454 1.54 19.74 -12.89
C SER A 454 0.18 20.37 -12.65
N GLY A 455 -0.05 20.78 -11.42
CA GLY A 455 -1.34 21.33 -11.02
C GLY A 455 -1.27 21.99 -9.67
N LEU A 456 -2.26 22.84 -9.41
CA LEU A 456 -2.46 23.35 -8.07
C LEU A 456 -2.81 22.19 -7.17
N VAL A 457 -2.05 22.05 -6.10
CA VAL A 457 -2.28 21.03 -5.10
C VAL A 457 -3.61 21.42 -4.38
N HIS A 458 -4.48 20.49 -3.96
CA HIS A 458 -5.84 20.87 -3.51
C HIS A 458 -5.89 21.69 -2.20
N GLY A 459 -6.29 22.97 -2.26
CA GLY A 459 -6.24 23.91 -1.13
C GLY A 459 -5.08 24.91 -1.23
N SER A 460 -4.40 24.92 -2.38
CA SER A 460 -3.07 25.50 -2.55
C SER A 460 -2.93 26.69 -3.45
N THR A 461 -1.79 27.38 -3.28
CA THR A 461 -1.20 28.26 -4.30
C THR A 461 0.07 27.70 -4.98
N LEU A 462 0.67 26.62 -4.48
CA LEU A 462 1.81 25.95 -5.08
C LEU A 462 1.38 24.98 -6.18
N THR A 463 2.25 24.86 -7.17
CA THR A 463 2.11 23.88 -8.25
C THR A 463 2.90 22.63 -7.88
N GLY A 464 2.20 21.53 -7.64
CA GLY A 464 2.81 20.21 -7.51
C GLY A 464 3.17 19.66 -8.89
N SER A 465 4.08 18.70 -8.93
CA SER A 465 4.39 17.96 -10.16
C SER A 465 4.61 16.50 -9.82
N GLN A 466 4.08 15.62 -10.65
CA GLN A 466 4.27 14.17 -10.53
C GLN A 466 4.30 13.56 -11.94
N TRP A 467 5.00 12.44 -12.09
CA TRP A 467 4.89 11.66 -13.32
C TRP A 467 3.44 11.27 -13.56
N ARG A 468 3.08 11.14 -14.83
CA ARG A 468 1.70 10.81 -15.20
C ARG A 468 1.53 9.31 -15.15
N PRO A 469 0.43 8.77 -14.58
CA PRO A 469 0.17 7.36 -14.72
C PRO A 469 -0.13 7.05 -16.20
N ILE A 470 0.26 5.88 -16.66
CA ILE A 470 -0.09 5.30 -17.96
C ILE A 470 -0.46 3.84 -17.78
N ALA A 471 -1.28 3.38 -18.71
CA ALA A 471 -1.82 2.03 -18.77
C ALA A 471 -1.80 1.59 -20.25
N PRO A 472 -1.75 0.28 -20.55
CA PRO A 472 -1.77 -0.18 -21.95
C PRO A 472 -3.11 0.16 -22.61
N GLN A 473 -4.15 0.32 -21.80
CA GLN A 473 -5.46 0.81 -22.19
C GLN A 473 -5.86 1.93 -21.23
N ARG A 474 -6.42 3.01 -21.77
CA ARG A 474 -6.99 4.09 -20.96
C ARG A 474 -8.02 3.52 -19.98
N ILE A 475 -7.92 3.94 -18.72
CA ILE A 475 -8.95 3.66 -17.72
C ILE A 475 -10.18 4.47 -18.11
N THR A 476 -11.19 3.76 -18.62
CA THR A 476 -12.42 4.35 -19.17
C THR A 476 -13.37 4.81 -18.09
N ASN A 477 -13.25 4.21 -16.91
CA ASN A 477 -14.04 4.54 -15.74
C ASN A 477 -13.21 4.18 -14.51
N ILE A 478 -12.68 5.17 -13.77
CA ILE A 478 -11.97 4.90 -12.50
C ILE A 478 -12.93 4.38 -11.43
N GLY A 479 -14.24 4.53 -11.67
CA GLY A 479 -15.28 4.27 -10.72
C GLY A 479 -15.31 5.28 -9.60
N ARG A 480 -16.47 5.37 -8.96
CA ARG A 480 -16.60 6.08 -7.69
C ARG A 480 -16.68 5.07 -6.60
N SER A 481 -15.73 5.10 -5.69
CA SER A 481 -15.88 4.36 -4.44
C SER A 481 -15.15 5.15 -3.37
N TYR A 482 -15.86 5.32 -2.25
CA TYR A 482 -15.47 6.11 -1.09
C TYR A 482 -15.05 7.57 -1.35
N THR A 483 -15.82 8.30 -2.17
CA THR A 483 -15.45 9.64 -2.69
C THR A 483 -14.77 10.59 -1.68
N TYR A 484 -13.52 10.97 -1.97
CA TYR A 484 -13.19 12.22 -2.69
C TYR A 484 -11.89 12.01 -3.54
N PRO A 485 -11.73 12.67 -4.71
CA PRO A 485 -12.38 13.94 -5.06
C PRO A 485 -13.69 13.85 -5.79
N ALA A 486 -14.66 14.66 -5.33
CA ALA A 486 -15.81 15.08 -6.12
C ALA A 486 -15.46 16.07 -7.24
N VAL A 487 -14.30 15.89 -7.85
CA VAL A 487 -13.94 16.47 -9.13
C VAL A 487 -13.69 15.26 -10.00
N PRO A 488 -14.45 15.04 -11.09
CA PRO A 488 -14.04 14.11 -12.13
C PRO A 488 -12.55 14.33 -12.40
N ILE A 489 -11.75 13.29 -12.61
CA ILE A 489 -10.46 13.51 -13.27
C ILE A 489 -10.83 14.24 -14.55
N PRO A 490 -10.45 15.52 -14.72
CA PRO A 490 -11.21 16.46 -15.51
C PRO A 490 -11.46 15.90 -16.91
N ASP A 491 -12.69 15.41 -17.13
CA ASP A 491 -13.10 14.82 -18.41
C ASP A 491 -13.59 15.92 -19.36
N ASN A 492 -13.14 17.16 -19.13
CA ASN A 492 -13.43 18.32 -19.96
C ASN A 492 -12.72 18.13 -21.30
N ALA A 493 -13.27 17.29 -22.18
CA ALA A 493 -13.10 17.23 -23.64
C ALA A 493 -11.70 17.61 -24.19
N GLY A 494 -10.63 17.20 -23.49
CA GLY A 494 -9.24 17.64 -23.72
C GLY A 494 -8.34 17.62 -22.47
N ALA A 495 -8.90 17.57 -21.25
CA ALA A 495 -8.13 17.53 -19.99
C ALA A 495 -7.87 16.12 -19.41
N ALA A 496 -8.63 15.09 -19.81
CA ALA A 496 -8.34 13.72 -19.39
C ALA A 496 -6.99 13.23 -19.94
N ASP A 497 -6.63 13.67 -21.16
CA ASP A 497 -5.31 13.45 -21.76
C ASP A 497 -4.20 14.27 -21.06
N ALA A 498 -4.56 15.28 -20.26
CA ALA A 498 -3.60 16.02 -19.46
C ALA A 498 -3.23 15.29 -18.16
N PHE A 499 -4.04 14.34 -17.72
CA PHE A 499 -3.77 13.53 -16.53
C PHE A 499 -2.96 12.29 -16.86
N TRP A 500 -3.40 11.53 -17.86
CA TRP A 500 -2.70 10.33 -18.33
C TRP A 500 -1.44 10.75 -19.10
N GLY A 501 -0.39 9.94 -19.00
CA GLY A 501 0.74 10.06 -19.90
C GLY A 501 0.40 9.51 -21.28
N ASP A 502 1.38 9.52 -22.18
CA ASP A 502 1.22 8.97 -23.51
C ASP A 502 1.21 7.43 -23.44
N PRO A 503 0.11 6.75 -23.84
CA PRO A 503 0.09 5.28 -23.90
C PRO A 503 1.17 4.70 -24.83
N SER A 504 1.71 5.49 -25.77
CA SER A 504 2.86 5.10 -26.60
C SER A 504 4.15 4.92 -25.80
N HIS A 505 4.23 5.49 -24.59
CA HIS A 505 5.32 5.26 -23.65
C HIS A 505 5.12 4.00 -22.82
N PHE A 506 3.95 3.35 -22.87
CA PHE A 506 3.68 2.14 -22.09
C PHE A 506 4.63 1.01 -22.49
N THR A 507 5.38 0.51 -21.51
CA THR A 507 6.48 -0.42 -21.72
C THR A 507 6.38 -1.69 -20.88
N LEU A 508 5.46 -1.84 -19.91
CA LEU A 508 5.38 -3.05 -19.05
C LEU A 508 5.36 -4.36 -19.85
N CYS A 509 4.66 -4.37 -20.98
CA CYS A 509 4.54 -5.55 -21.85
C CYS A 509 5.59 -5.62 -22.97
N ARG A 510 6.53 -4.67 -23.06
CA ARG A 510 7.60 -4.73 -24.07
C ARG A 510 8.60 -5.83 -23.69
N PRO A 511 9.19 -6.52 -24.69
CA PRO A 511 10.34 -7.38 -24.44
C PRO A 511 11.45 -6.58 -23.74
N PHE A 512 12.13 -7.22 -22.80
CA PHE A 512 13.28 -6.67 -22.10
C PHE A 512 14.34 -7.76 -21.98
N ASP A 513 15.61 -7.36 -21.94
CA ASP A 513 16.70 -8.28 -21.59
C ASP A 513 16.71 -8.47 -20.06
N PRO A 514 16.83 -9.70 -19.53
CA PRO A 514 16.99 -9.93 -18.09
C PRO A 514 18.01 -9.01 -17.39
N VAL A 515 19.08 -8.58 -18.08
CA VAL A 515 20.07 -7.65 -17.54
C VAL A 515 19.48 -6.28 -17.19
N GLU A 516 18.45 -5.83 -17.90
CA GLU A 516 17.75 -4.56 -17.62
C GLU A 516 16.99 -4.57 -16.28
N ARG A 517 16.75 -5.77 -15.72
CA ARG A 517 16.04 -6.01 -14.46
C ARG A 517 16.95 -6.62 -13.38
N THR A 518 18.19 -6.92 -13.74
CA THR A 518 19.16 -7.46 -12.79
C THR A 518 19.86 -6.28 -12.13
N ARG A 519 19.71 -6.19 -10.82
CA ARG A 519 20.36 -5.23 -9.96
C ARG A 519 21.43 -5.94 -9.15
N GLU A 520 22.41 -5.18 -8.68
CA GLU A 520 23.46 -5.72 -7.85
C GLU A 520 23.35 -5.12 -6.45
N LEU A 521 23.22 -6.00 -5.46
CA LEU A 521 23.40 -5.64 -4.07
C LEU A 521 24.88 -5.75 -3.75
N VAL A 522 25.53 -4.61 -3.56
CA VAL A 522 26.95 -4.54 -3.22
C VAL A 522 27.08 -4.16 -1.76
N PHE A 523 27.83 -4.98 -1.03
CA PHE A 523 28.06 -4.84 0.39
C PHE A 523 29.51 -4.47 0.63
N TRP A 524 29.72 -3.45 1.47
CA TRP A 524 31.03 -3.04 1.93
C TRP A 524 31.12 -3.11 3.45
N ALA A 525 32.29 -3.53 3.93
CA ALA A 525 32.65 -3.44 5.34
C ALA A 525 33.46 -2.15 5.57
N VAL A 526 33.00 -1.31 6.48
CA VAL A 526 33.63 -0.03 6.82
C VAL A 526 33.35 0.39 8.26
N ASP A 527 34.35 0.93 8.94
CA ASP A 527 34.22 1.38 10.33
C ASP A 527 33.69 2.82 10.40
N TRP A 528 32.49 3.07 9.87
CA TRP A 528 31.92 4.42 9.81
C TRP A 528 31.71 5.05 11.20
N LYS A 529 31.53 4.24 12.26
CA LYS A 529 31.49 4.69 13.66
C LYS A 529 32.78 5.36 14.11
N SER A 530 33.89 5.16 13.40
CA SER A 530 35.17 5.80 13.73
C SER A 530 35.23 7.29 13.37
N PHE A 531 34.25 7.84 12.65
CA PHE A 531 34.14 9.28 12.46
C PHE A 531 33.68 10.02 13.73
N GLU A 532 34.27 11.18 14.00
CA GLU A 532 33.94 12.03 15.16
C GLU A 532 32.48 12.55 15.16
N ASP A 533 31.83 12.51 14.00
CA ASP A 533 30.46 12.94 13.76
C ASP A 533 29.54 11.77 13.35
N CYS A 534 29.93 10.51 13.60
CA CYS A 534 29.15 9.33 13.19
C CYS A 534 27.67 9.39 13.62
N GLU A 535 27.40 9.92 14.81
CA GLU A 535 26.05 10.08 15.35
C GLU A 535 25.48 11.48 15.14
N THR A 536 26.32 12.51 15.20
CA THR A 536 25.89 13.93 15.07
C THR A 536 25.75 14.40 13.62
N ALA A 537 26.16 13.59 12.64
CA ALA A 537 25.92 13.86 11.23
C ALA A 537 24.42 13.90 10.94
N PRO A 538 23.93 14.93 10.21
CA PRO A 538 22.54 15.01 9.82
C PRO A 538 22.10 13.78 9.02
N SER A 539 20.87 13.32 9.24
CA SER A 539 20.29 12.19 8.51
C SER A 539 20.40 12.34 6.98
N ALA A 540 20.32 11.21 6.28
CA ALA A 540 20.28 11.24 4.82
C ALA A 540 19.12 12.12 4.31
N PRO A 541 19.29 12.80 3.16
CA PRO A 541 18.23 13.60 2.58
C PRO A 541 16.95 12.79 2.43
N LEU A 542 15.87 13.32 2.98
CA LEU A 542 14.56 12.70 2.83
C LEU A 542 14.11 12.83 1.39
N ASP A 543 13.71 11.71 0.82
CA ASP A 543 13.09 11.69 -0.48
C ASP A 543 11.77 12.48 -0.44
N SER A 544 11.70 13.56 -1.21
CA SER A 544 10.54 14.45 -1.25
C SER A 544 9.27 13.74 -1.71
N SER A 545 9.37 12.62 -2.44
CA SER A 545 8.23 11.77 -2.78
C SER A 545 7.61 11.07 -1.56
N LYS A 546 8.33 10.98 -0.43
CA LYS A 546 7.81 10.45 0.85
C LYS A 546 6.83 11.41 1.53
N TRP A 547 6.77 12.66 1.07
CA TRP A 547 5.96 13.70 1.69
C TRP A 547 4.66 13.92 0.96
N LEU A 548 3.57 14.01 1.71
CA LEU A 548 2.30 14.46 1.17
C LEU A 548 2.48 15.84 0.58
N LEU A 549 2.06 16.03 -0.68
CA LEU A 549 2.06 17.37 -1.28
C LEU A 549 1.07 18.31 -0.56
N ALA A 550 0.23 17.80 0.35
CA ALA A 550 -0.69 18.52 1.23
C ALA A 550 -0.11 19.70 2.04
N GLY A 551 1.18 19.74 2.32
CA GLY A 551 1.77 20.95 2.92
C GLY A 551 2.20 21.97 1.87
N ALA A 552 2.70 21.49 0.72
CA ALA A 552 2.91 22.36 -0.44
C ALA A 552 1.57 22.93 -0.91
N ILE A 553 0.47 22.24 -0.60
CA ILE A 553 -0.86 22.78 -0.77
C ILE A 553 -0.95 24.17 -0.14
N ASP A 554 -1.01 24.34 1.17
CA ASP A 554 -1.55 25.60 1.70
C ASP A 554 -0.64 26.86 1.58
N GLY A 555 0.38 26.86 0.70
CA GLY A 555 1.35 27.94 0.50
C GLY A 555 2.38 27.97 1.61
N TRP A 556 2.48 26.87 2.35
CA TRP A 556 3.23 26.81 3.58
C TRP A 556 4.72 26.64 3.25
N PRO A 557 5.60 27.43 3.89
CA PRO A 557 7.03 27.17 3.90
C PRO A 557 7.29 25.71 4.25
N TYR A 558 8.36 25.09 3.72
CA TYR A 558 8.67 23.67 3.93
C TYR A 558 8.50 23.22 5.40
N LEU A 559 8.93 24.04 6.38
CA LEU A 559 8.67 23.78 7.79
C LEU A 559 7.17 23.66 8.10
N ASN A 560 6.38 24.68 7.77
CA ASN A 560 4.93 24.69 7.99
C ASN A 560 4.26 23.48 7.32
N ARG A 561 4.73 23.02 6.15
CA ARG A 561 4.21 21.81 5.48
C ARG A 561 4.23 20.60 6.40
N GLN A 562 5.32 20.44 7.14
CA GLN A 562 5.48 19.38 8.12
C GLN A 562 4.46 19.56 9.25
N HIS A 563 4.26 20.79 9.74
CA HIS A 563 3.28 21.13 10.79
C HIS A 563 1.78 20.98 10.41
N ALA A 564 1.40 20.98 9.12
CA ALA A 564 -0.01 20.93 8.65
C ALA A 564 -0.64 19.55 8.72
N ILE A 565 0.18 18.59 8.32
CA ILE A 565 -0.17 17.20 8.11
C ILE A 565 -0.24 16.50 9.47
N VAL A 566 0.67 16.91 10.33
CA VAL A 566 0.92 16.41 11.67
C VAL A 566 -0.30 16.31 12.60
N PRO A 567 -1.15 17.34 12.83
CA PRO A 567 -2.24 17.24 13.80
C PRO A 567 -3.42 16.42 13.27
N ARG A 568 -3.43 16.08 11.96
CA ARG A 568 -4.55 15.40 11.29
C ARG A 568 -4.38 13.89 11.17
N TYR A 569 -3.16 13.39 11.35
CA TYR A 569 -2.87 11.96 11.35
C TYR A 569 -2.36 11.60 12.73
N THR A 570 -3.07 10.76 13.48
CA THR A 570 -2.68 10.39 14.85
C THR A 570 -1.71 9.22 14.92
N HIS A 571 -1.27 8.67 13.78
CA HIS A 571 -0.42 7.48 13.74
C HIS A 571 1.06 7.82 13.55
N ALA A 572 1.83 7.70 14.64
CA ALA A 572 3.29 7.82 14.63
C ALA A 572 3.96 6.87 13.61
N GLN A 573 3.31 5.75 13.30
CA GLN A 573 3.78 4.74 12.33
C GLN A 573 4.00 5.31 10.92
N ILE A 574 3.25 6.34 10.51
CA ILE A 574 3.39 6.93 9.17
C ILE A 574 4.74 7.66 9.02
N PHE A 575 5.26 8.23 10.10
CA PHE A 575 6.52 8.96 10.09
C PHE A 575 7.73 8.07 9.82
N ASN A 576 7.69 6.85 10.33
CA ASN A 576 8.72 5.85 10.11
C ASN A 576 8.89 5.50 8.62
N PHE A 577 7.79 5.46 7.85
CA PHE A 577 7.86 5.25 6.40
C PHE A 577 8.48 6.44 5.66
N ARG A 578 8.44 7.64 6.25
CA ARG A 578 8.92 8.89 5.63
C ARG A 578 10.36 9.21 5.98
N ASN A 579 10.76 8.97 7.22
CA ASN A 579 12.16 9.03 7.61
C ASN A 579 12.54 7.69 8.27
N PRO A 580 13.35 6.86 7.59
CA PRO A 580 13.81 5.58 8.15
C PRO A 580 14.71 5.72 9.38
N GLU A 581 15.31 6.90 9.61
CA GLU A 581 16.06 7.20 10.84
C GLU A 581 15.15 7.77 11.93
N TYR A 582 13.86 8.07 11.69
CA TYR A 582 13.00 8.85 12.62
C TYR A 582 13.08 8.40 14.08
N VAL A 583 13.07 7.10 14.24
CA VAL A 583 13.11 6.39 15.52
C VAL A 583 14.42 6.56 16.29
N LEU A 584 15.50 6.90 15.59
CA LEU A 584 16.85 7.06 16.12
C LEU A 584 17.24 8.52 16.35
N LEU A 585 16.45 9.45 15.83
CA LEU A 585 16.84 10.86 15.78
C LEU A 585 16.96 11.45 17.18
N PHE A 586 17.99 12.28 17.34
CA PHE A 586 18.09 13.14 18.50
C PHE A 586 17.07 14.27 18.41
N ASP A 587 16.37 14.51 19.51
CA ASP A 587 15.42 15.59 19.61
C ASP A 587 16.09 16.96 19.78
N GLN A 588 17.40 17.06 20.01
CA GLN A 588 18.08 18.34 20.17
C GLN A 588 19.55 18.26 19.71
N ASP A 589 20.21 19.41 19.61
CA ASP A 589 21.60 19.49 19.20
C ASP A 589 22.55 18.81 20.21
N MET A 590 23.22 17.75 19.76
CA MET A 590 24.19 16.96 20.53
C MET A 590 25.63 17.46 20.36
N SER A 591 25.87 18.56 19.63
CA SER A 591 27.22 19.02 19.29
C SER A 591 28.08 19.40 20.52
N THR A 592 27.46 19.80 21.63
CA THR A 592 28.15 20.17 22.88
C THR A 592 28.24 19.05 23.92
N TRP A 593 27.55 17.94 23.68
CA TRP A 593 27.52 16.79 24.58
C TRP A 593 28.80 15.96 24.45
N ALA A 594 29.25 15.40 25.56
CA ALA A 594 30.42 14.55 25.58
C ALA A 594 30.10 13.16 25.02
N THR A 595 31.07 12.51 24.40
CA THR A 595 30.97 11.08 24.05
C THR A 595 30.68 10.25 25.29
N GLY A 596 29.79 9.27 25.17
CA GLY A 596 29.30 8.44 26.28
C GLY A 596 28.23 9.12 27.15
N ALA A 597 27.69 10.27 26.75
CA ALA A 597 26.55 10.85 27.45
C ALA A 597 25.28 10.05 27.17
N ASP A 598 24.49 9.78 28.20
CA ASP A 598 23.20 9.09 28.09
C ASP A 598 22.20 9.93 27.28
N VAL A 599 21.73 9.37 26.16
CA VAL A 599 20.77 9.97 25.23
C VAL A 599 19.43 9.22 25.22
N SER A 600 19.19 8.30 26.16
CA SER A 600 17.96 7.49 26.19
C SER A 600 16.69 8.34 26.30
N GLY A 601 16.79 9.53 26.92
CA GLY A 601 15.71 10.51 27.04
C GLY A 601 15.61 11.52 25.90
N MET A 602 16.51 11.45 24.92
CA MET A 602 16.65 12.41 23.82
C MET A 602 16.30 11.81 22.45
N GLN A 603 15.82 10.57 22.43
CA GLN A 603 15.44 9.86 21.21
C GLN A 603 13.92 9.90 21.01
N GLY A 604 13.50 9.86 19.74
CA GLY A 604 12.07 9.85 19.39
C GLY A 604 11.30 8.58 19.79
N PHE A 605 11.96 7.55 20.32
CA PHE A 605 11.34 6.26 20.60
C PHE A 605 10.56 6.24 21.92
N GLY A 606 9.25 5.96 21.84
CA GLY A 606 8.42 5.54 22.97
C GLY A 606 7.81 6.64 23.84
N GLY A 607 8.04 7.93 23.54
CA GLY A 607 7.59 9.01 24.42
C GLY A 607 7.25 10.34 23.77
N LEU A 608 7.39 10.50 22.44
CA LEU A 608 7.04 11.76 21.81
C LEU A 608 5.54 12.02 21.99
N ASP A 609 5.25 13.01 22.83
CA ASP A 609 3.93 13.59 22.97
C ASP A 609 3.53 14.05 21.55
N TRP A 610 2.24 14.07 21.23
CA TRP A 610 1.71 14.55 19.94
C TRP A 610 2.18 15.98 19.55
N LYS A 611 2.91 16.65 20.46
CA LYS A 611 3.50 17.97 20.36
C LYS A 611 4.87 18.02 19.66
N ASP A 612 5.65 16.94 19.64
CA ASP A 612 7.02 16.96 19.04
C ASP A 612 7.03 17.02 17.51
N TRP A 613 5.86 16.91 16.93
CA TRP A 613 5.57 17.05 15.54
C TRP A 613 5.68 18.52 15.09
N GLN A 614 5.87 19.42 16.06
CA GLN A 614 6.26 20.81 15.84
C GLN A 614 7.77 20.99 15.64
N ARG A 615 8.54 19.91 15.53
CA ARG A 615 10.00 19.96 15.41
C ARG A 615 10.49 19.39 14.07
N PRO A 616 10.37 20.17 12.99
CA PRO A 616 10.81 19.76 11.65
C PRO A 616 12.32 19.49 11.60
N ASP A 617 13.09 20.23 12.37
CA ASP A 617 14.51 20.01 12.67
C ASP A 617 14.78 18.57 13.15
N VAL A 618 14.01 18.10 14.13
CA VAL A 618 14.12 16.73 14.65
C VAL A 618 13.68 15.75 13.57
N PHE A 619 12.52 15.94 12.95
CA PHE A 619 12.02 15.03 11.93
C PHE A 619 12.98 14.87 10.73
N ASN A 620 13.61 15.95 10.27
CA ASN A 620 14.58 15.90 9.18
C ASN A 620 15.95 15.37 9.63
N GLY A 621 16.10 15.04 10.92
CA GLY A 621 17.32 14.48 11.49
C GLY A 621 18.49 15.44 11.48
N VAL A 622 18.22 16.74 11.68
CA VAL A 622 19.24 17.80 11.63
C VAL A 622 20.32 17.60 12.71
N TYR A 623 19.95 17.04 13.86
CA TYR A 623 20.84 16.87 15.00
C TYR A 623 21.60 15.55 15.05
N GLY A 624 21.33 14.66 14.08
CA GLY A 624 21.87 13.32 14.07
C GLY A 624 20.94 12.29 14.72
N ALA A 625 21.49 11.12 15.00
CA ALA A 625 20.77 9.95 15.44
C ALA A 625 21.69 9.01 16.24
N ASP A 626 21.12 8.28 17.19
CA ASP A 626 21.76 7.12 17.81
C ASP A 626 21.70 5.97 16.80
N ARG A 627 22.79 5.77 16.06
CA ARG A 627 22.79 4.84 14.91
C ARG A 627 23.19 3.42 15.30
N ASP A 628 23.67 3.23 16.51
CA ASP A 628 24.07 1.94 17.03
C ASP A 628 23.12 1.38 18.10
N PHE A 629 22.13 2.18 18.52
CA PHE A 629 21.09 1.83 19.49
C PHE A 629 21.63 1.56 20.90
N ASP A 630 22.79 2.10 21.26
CA ASP A 630 23.38 1.89 22.58
C ASP A 630 22.88 2.91 23.63
N HIS A 631 22.05 3.88 23.21
CA HIS A 631 21.53 4.98 24.01
C HIS A 631 22.60 5.90 24.63
N HIS A 632 23.80 5.92 24.06
CA HIS A 632 24.88 6.83 24.42
C HIS A 632 25.32 7.61 23.18
N LEU A 633 25.68 8.88 23.38
CA LEU A 633 26.21 9.67 22.28
C LEU A 633 27.62 9.18 21.92
N ASP A 634 27.78 8.67 20.72
CA ASP A 634 29.04 8.13 20.24
C ASP A 634 29.78 9.11 19.31
N ARG A 635 31.12 9.17 19.47
CA ARG A 635 32.01 9.88 18.56
C ARG A 635 33.29 9.11 18.36
N GLY A 636 33.61 8.83 17.10
CA GLY A 636 34.83 8.14 16.76
C GLY A 636 36.08 9.03 16.84
N PRO A 637 37.28 8.41 16.81
CA PRO A 637 38.54 9.11 16.93
C PRO A 637 39.02 9.81 15.64
N LEU A 638 38.36 9.57 14.51
CA LEU A 638 38.79 10.10 13.21
C LEU A 638 38.06 11.41 12.87
N PRO A 639 38.79 12.46 12.47
CA PRO A 639 38.18 13.70 12.03
C PRO A 639 37.24 13.51 10.84
N ALA A 640 36.21 14.36 10.75
CA ALA A 640 35.24 14.33 9.66
C ALA A 640 35.88 14.57 8.27
N SER A 641 37.08 15.15 8.21
CA SER A 641 37.84 15.37 6.97
C SER A 641 38.56 14.13 6.43
N VAL A 642 38.67 13.06 7.23
CA VAL A 642 39.29 11.80 6.82
C VAL A 642 38.33 11.03 5.92
N ARG A 643 38.88 10.31 4.94
CA ARG A 643 38.13 9.34 4.14
C ARG A 643 38.49 7.93 4.61
N LEU A 644 37.49 7.05 4.65
CA LEU A 644 37.66 5.66 5.05
C LEU A 644 37.52 4.74 3.83
N ARG A 645 38.40 3.74 3.74
CA ARG A 645 38.29 2.71 2.71
C ARG A 645 37.25 1.67 3.12
N ALA A 646 36.16 1.60 2.36
CA ALA A 646 35.17 0.55 2.41
C ALA A 646 35.64 -0.64 1.56
N ILE A 647 35.64 -1.84 2.15
CA ILE A 647 36.12 -3.06 1.49
C ILE A 647 34.91 -3.82 0.98
N GLU A 648 34.85 -4.13 -0.32
CA GLU A 648 33.78 -5.00 -0.84
C GLU A 648 33.86 -6.39 -0.20
N VAL A 649 32.74 -6.82 0.39
CA VAL A 649 32.61 -8.11 1.09
C VAL A 649 31.53 -8.98 0.48
N GLY A 650 30.75 -8.49 -0.46
CA GLY A 650 29.78 -9.32 -1.17
C GLY A 650 29.10 -8.56 -2.30
N ARG A 651 28.79 -9.29 -3.36
CA ARG A 651 28.03 -8.81 -4.51
C ARG A 651 27.01 -9.88 -4.89
N TYR A 652 25.75 -9.51 -4.89
CA TYR A 652 24.65 -10.44 -5.13
C TYR A 652 23.78 -9.88 -6.24
N LEU A 653 23.49 -10.73 -7.22
CA LEU A 653 22.55 -10.40 -8.27
C LEU A 653 21.14 -10.58 -7.71
N PHE A 654 20.36 -9.51 -7.80
CA PHE A 654 18.94 -9.48 -7.45
C PHE A 654 18.15 -9.23 -8.72
N TYR A 655 17.20 -10.10 -9.02
CA TYR A 655 16.27 -9.88 -10.11
C TYR A 655 15.05 -9.12 -9.57
N ASP A 656 14.93 -7.85 -9.93
CA ASP A 656 13.83 -6.99 -9.50
C ASP A 656 12.63 -7.22 -10.44
N ALA A 657 11.69 -8.03 -9.99
CA ALA A 657 10.52 -8.37 -10.78
C ALA A 657 9.64 -7.12 -10.99
N ARG A 658 9.42 -6.78 -12.27
CA ARG A 658 8.60 -5.64 -12.68
C ARG A 658 7.19 -5.63 -12.08
N LEU A 659 6.66 -6.84 -11.82
CA LEU A 659 5.50 -7.04 -10.98
C LEU A 659 5.67 -8.32 -10.13
N PRO A 660 5.62 -8.33 -8.78
CA PRO A 660 5.43 -9.55 -8.04
C PRO A 660 3.97 -9.95 -8.25
N GLY A 661 3.75 -10.75 -9.28
CA GLY A 661 2.49 -11.48 -9.42
C GLY A 661 2.46 -12.54 -8.34
N VAL A 662 1.83 -12.25 -7.20
CA VAL A 662 1.27 -13.34 -6.40
C VAL A 662 0.02 -13.77 -7.15
N LEU A 663 0.13 -14.86 -7.93
CA LEU A 663 -1.06 -15.60 -8.35
C LEU A 663 -1.74 -16.06 -7.05
N ARG A 664 -2.76 -15.31 -6.61
CA ARG A 664 -3.61 -15.70 -5.47
C ARG A 664 -4.61 -16.75 -5.92
#